data_AF-A0ABD6D9B4-F1
#
_entry.id   AF-A0ABD6D9B4-F1
#
_cell.length_a   1.000
_cell.length_b   1.000
_cell.length_c   1.000
_cell.angle_alpha   90.00
_cell.angle_beta   90.00
_cell.angle_gamma   90.00
#
_symmetry.space_group_name_H-M   'P 1'
#
loop_
_entity.id
_entity.type
_entity.pdbx_description
1 polymer ?
#
loop_
_entity_poly.entity_id
_entity_poly.type
_entity_poly.pdbx_seq_one_letter_code
_entity_poly.pdbx_strand_id
1 'polypeptide(L)'
;MTNDPIYFAHTDHPIASGTHEPVLDHLAAVGNHCLANTPPDTTLADGTPTRPVLYVMAWCHDIGKITTWWQEDHANTTVPSIDRPPGRVADHSFIGGVTTWWVLRELGYPVRVAFPASIAVARHHGTLPDLESYSFDRFVDTTRWETVQHQVDNIHQHTQSREIATQLLEHLSQNDGLLADPDTPPEISWQRFIDIVEDGLREGIADDISGLTGVSLKSNYKSVDVYHDLLELWGGLKGADTPASAGLSPPSHNLPDPAVIDTYVDTELSPPTNAETPEELLNQKREETRQETLKRVESLTGESREHSTEARGEPPTNSGEDYQLDAFVTDTTPDTEESGEENPTQSGVYRVTLPTGAGKTLTVTQAALKLNAASEQSGPLIHILPYTSIIEQTEDVYQTLFDPASEFNTDTNALQTDVSIGVDHYLADNTSDGDEEDVDTDSDDVTEMAYQSWHSDITLSTTVQLWESLYGPSKSQATKLPQFYNSTIIIDEPQTTPPTWWSRVEQLIDTLYTVFDATVILMSATHPPLEYPTPTSETPEDAELAPSVTLPENVTVTVDQSVTADDPIPPTTAAQRLRDEIGSGRDSILSIHNTVSNARAVAESLIADLDVDTEIEYANIHTVYRDLITDAEPPLPENLDSPSDFDRDTVYNQLPTPEDLVESLLSTDADVLVVPLTTRNRPCDRSRILDGLSDLLEQYPRSEADRDDLPTIVALTTQLIEAGVDISFESLYRDIAPYDSLVQAAGRCNRDYEYGIGNGKVTVWQLDAQDPANMNRIPAEYVYNQSGINELNKTVQSLTQHIRTDRRHISQQDFLGGYDDYREEIATEIPHQTPDMDSVDGTAMSQTSLIDDDRPEITVYVSQSSTEDKLLEAYRRADQINHTSHKLSLRECLRHIGCDVPRNRDENPITQVAHQLDDDLYLLDQEAAENTGLYGWKGLSNDESKSITHRLL
;
A
#
# COMPACT_ATOMS: atom_id res chain seq x y z
N MET A 1 7.04 -50.61 -3.85
CA MET A 1 5.72 -49.98 -4.03
C MET A 1 4.77 -50.62 -3.03
N THR A 2 4.94 -50.26 -1.77
CA THR A 2 3.91 -50.39 -0.74
C THR A 2 2.97 -49.21 -0.97
N ASN A 3 1.70 -49.49 -1.27
CA ASN A 3 0.64 -48.49 -1.44
C ASN A 3 0.13 -48.05 -0.06
N ASP A 4 0.97 -47.46 0.78
CA ASP A 4 0.47 -46.75 1.97
C ASP A 4 0.16 -45.30 1.55
N PRO A 5 -1.05 -44.78 1.83
CA PRO A 5 -1.43 -43.42 1.44
C PRO A 5 -0.54 -42.43 2.20
N ILE A 6 0.19 -41.56 1.52
CA ILE A 6 0.98 -40.49 2.17
C ILE A 6 -0.02 -39.44 2.71
N TYR A 7 0.20 -38.93 3.92
CA TYR A 7 -0.65 -37.87 4.50
C TYR A 7 -0.12 -36.52 4.02
N PHE A 8 -1.00 -35.64 3.58
CA PHE A 8 -0.64 -34.41 2.88
C PHE A 8 -0.98 -33.16 3.66
N ALA A 9 -0.21 -32.08 3.46
CA ALA A 9 -0.48 -30.76 4.03
C ALA A 9 -1.40 -29.89 3.15
N HIS A 10 -1.33 -30.06 1.82
CA HIS A 10 -2.10 -29.32 0.82
C HIS A 10 -2.61 -30.23 -0.30
N THR A 11 -3.72 -29.84 -0.93
CA THR A 11 -4.46 -30.68 -1.89
C THR A 11 -4.57 -30.08 -3.28
N ASP A 12 -4.33 -28.78 -3.42
CA ASP A 12 -4.59 -28.02 -4.64
C ASP A 12 -3.41 -27.17 -5.14
N HIS A 13 -2.17 -27.66 -4.99
CA HIS A 13 -1.03 -27.06 -5.71
C HIS A 13 -0.87 -27.71 -7.09
N PRO A 14 -1.02 -26.98 -8.21
CA PRO A 14 -0.51 -27.42 -9.49
C PRO A 14 0.99 -27.12 -9.55
N ILE A 15 1.79 -27.70 -8.65
CA ILE A 15 3.19 -27.95 -9.05
C ILE A 15 3.04 -28.83 -10.28
N ALA A 16 3.65 -28.42 -11.40
CA ALA A 16 3.51 -29.00 -12.74
C ALA A 16 3.74 -30.54 -12.86
N SER A 17 3.95 -31.23 -11.73
CA SER A 17 4.17 -32.66 -11.54
C SER A 17 3.01 -33.45 -10.89
N GLY A 18 1.98 -32.82 -10.29
CA GLY A 18 0.90 -33.55 -9.60
C GLY A 18 1.37 -34.35 -8.37
N THR A 19 2.34 -33.79 -7.63
CA THR A 19 2.94 -34.39 -6.43
C THR A 19 2.41 -33.70 -5.18
N HIS A 20 1.71 -34.43 -4.34
CA HIS A 20 1.28 -33.93 -3.02
C HIS A 20 2.47 -33.82 -2.05
N GLU A 21 2.51 -32.76 -1.23
CA GLU A 21 3.55 -32.53 -0.23
C GLU A 21 3.26 -33.26 1.10
N PRO A 22 4.17 -34.11 1.61
CA PRO A 22 4.01 -34.76 2.90
C PRO A 22 4.01 -33.75 4.06
N VAL A 23 3.18 -33.98 5.09
CA VAL A 23 3.06 -33.05 6.23
C VAL A 23 4.40 -32.73 6.89
N LEU A 24 5.28 -33.71 7.11
CA LEU A 24 6.59 -33.44 7.75
C LEU A 24 7.52 -32.59 6.88
N ASP A 25 7.45 -32.75 5.56
CA ASP A 25 8.27 -31.96 4.62
C ASP A 25 7.78 -30.50 4.62
N HIS A 26 6.46 -30.29 4.61
CA HIS A 26 5.84 -28.98 4.75
C HIS A 26 6.22 -28.30 6.07
N LEU A 27 6.06 -28.98 7.22
CA LEU A 27 6.43 -28.42 8.53
C LEU A 27 7.92 -28.03 8.60
N ALA A 28 8.79 -28.82 7.98
CA ALA A 28 10.22 -28.50 7.87
C ALA A 28 10.46 -27.28 6.97
N ALA A 29 9.76 -27.17 5.85
CA ALA A 29 9.82 -26.01 4.96
C ALA A 29 9.37 -24.73 5.71
N VAL A 30 8.21 -24.74 6.36
CA VAL A 30 7.73 -23.61 7.18
C VAL A 30 8.74 -23.26 8.27
N GLY A 31 9.30 -24.25 8.97
CA GLY A 31 10.32 -24.03 9.99
C GLY A 31 11.58 -23.34 9.44
N ASN A 32 12.04 -23.75 8.25
CA ASN A 32 13.18 -23.13 7.58
C ASN A 32 12.86 -21.69 7.13
N HIS A 33 11.64 -21.43 6.67
CA HIS A 33 11.19 -20.09 6.31
C HIS A 33 11.08 -19.16 7.52
N CYS A 34 10.53 -19.62 8.65
CA CYS A 34 10.53 -18.88 9.90
C CYS A 34 11.95 -18.46 10.31
N LEU A 35 12.92 -19.37 10.16
CA LEU A 35 14.32 -19.08 10.45
C LEU A 35 14.95 -18.14 9.44
N ALA A 36 14.62 -18.23 8.15
CA ALA A 36 15.20 -17.38 7.12
C ALA A 36 14.66 -15.95 7.18
N ASN A 37 13.37 -15.79 7.47
CA ASN A 37 12.67 -14.51 7.47
C ASN A 37 12.83 -13.72 8.78
N THR A 38 13.41 -14.31 9.83
CA THR A 38 13.56 -13.66 11.13
C THR A 38 15.04 -13.47 11.45
N PRO A 39 15.51 -12.23 11.71
CA PRO A 39 16.88 -11.97 12.10
C PRO A 39 17.34 -12.79 13.34
N PRO A 40 18.62 -13.19 13.42
CA PRO A 40 19.14 -14.01 14.52
C PRO A 40 19.02 -13.39 15.92
N ASP A 41 19.06 -12.07 16.00
CA ASP A 41 19.07 -11.25 17.22
C ASP A 41 17.69 -10.72 17.62
N THR A 42 16.65 -11.03 16.84
CA THR A 42 15.27 -10.67 17.19
C THR A 42 14.85 -11.33 18.50
N THR A 43 14.27 -10.52 19.39
CA THR A 43 13.72 -10.97 20.67
C THR A 43 12.33 -10.43 20.90
N LEU A 44 11.48 -11.24 21.52
CA LEU A 44 10.21 -10.82 22.10
C LEU A 44 10.43 -9.76 23.20
N ALA A 45 9.37 -9.08 23.62
CA ALA A 45 9.42 -7.94 24.55
C ALA A 45 10.11 -8.21 25.90
N ASP A 46 10.26 -9.48 26.25
CA ASP A 46 10.89 -9.97 27.46
C ASP A 46 12.36 -10.41 27.32
N GLY A 47 12.93 -10.24 26.12
CA GLY A 47 14.27 -10.66 25.74
C GLY A 47 14.39 -12.12 25.28
N THR A 48 13.30 -12.86 25.11
CA THR A 48 13.33 -14.24 24.61
C THR A 48 13.67 -14.23 23.13
N PRO A 49 14.65 -15.01 22.64
CA PRO A 49 14.92 -15.14 21.22
C PRO A 49 13.69 -15.64 20.45
N THR A 50 13.31 -14.96 19.38
CA THR A 50 12.07 -15.25 18.64
C THR A 50 12.18 -16.52 17.78
N ARG A 51 13.34 -16.74 17.15
CA ARG A 51 13.55 -17.86 16.19
C ARG A 51 13.22 -19.25 16.77
N PRO A 52 13.68 -19.64 17.99
CA PRO A 52 13.29 -20.91 18.60
C PRO A 52 11.76 -21.04 18.80
N VAL A 53 11.08 -19.94 19.18
CA VAL A 53 9.63 -19.92 19.40
C VAL A 53 8.89 -20.13 18.07
N LEU A 54 9.25 -19.38 17.03
CA LEU A 54 8.68 -19.54 15.69
C LEU A 54 8.94 -20.93 15.10
N TYR A 55 10.11 -21.53 15.36
CA TYR A 55 10.43 -22.88 14.92
C TYR A 55 9.52 -23.91 15.59
N VAL A 56 9.29 -23.81 16.90
CA VAL A 56 8.33 -24.68 17.61
C VAL A 56 6.91 -24.48 17.05
N MET A 57 6.49 -23.23 16.83
CA MET A 57 5.19 -22.91 16.23
C MET A 57 5.03 -23.57 14.85
N ALA A 58 6.03 -23.43 13.97
CA ALA A 58 6.01 -24.00 12.63
C ALA A 58 5.82 -25.52 12.66
N TRP A 59 6.49 -26.24 13.57
CA TRP A 59 6.34 -27.70 13.68
C TRP A 59 5.02 -28.14 14.32
N CYS A 60 4.35 -27.28 15.08
CA CYS A 60 3.11 -27.63 15.78
C CYS A 60 1.84 -27.18 15.04
N HIS A 61 1.91 -26.17 14.16
CA HIS A 61 0.71 -25.47 13.68
C HIS A 61 -0.30 -26.35 12.97
N ASP A 62 0.20 -27.32 12.20
CA ASP A 62 -0.59 -28.18 11.33
C ASP A 62 -0.73 -29.63 11.82
N ILE A 63 -0.41 -29.90 13.10
CA ILE A 63 -0.54 -31.24 13.68
C ILE A 63 -1.96 -31.83 13.52
N GLY A 64 -2.99 -30.98 13.46
CA GLY A 64 -4.37 -31.41 13.24
C GLY A 64 -4.67 -31.94 11.82
N LYS A 65 -3.86 -31.57 10.81
CA LYS A 65 -3.97 -32.12 9.44
C LYS A 65 -3.65 -33.62 9.39
N ILE A 66 -2.98 -34.14 10.42
CA ILE A 66 -2.62 -35.57 10.56
C ILE A 66 -3.82 -36.43 10.99
N THR A 67 -4.96 -35.82 11.34
CA THR A 67 -6.19 -36.57 11.63
C THR A 67 -6.75 -37.22 10.37
N THR A 68 -7.32 -38.41 10.49
CA THR A 68 -7.93 -39.09 9.33
C THR A 68 -9.13 -38.33 8.79
N TRP A 69 -9.80 -37.54 9.62
CA TRP A 69 -10.96 -36.74 9.22
C TRP A 69 -10.56 -35.59 8.29
N TRP A 70 -9.46 -34.90 8.60
CA TRP A 70 -8.95 -33.84 7.73
C TRP A 70 -8.50 -34.41 6.37
N GLN A 71 -7.80 -35.56 6.38
CA GLN A 71 -7.37 -36.25 5.16
C GLN A 71 -8.55 -36.81 4.33
N GLU A 72 -9.67 -37.16 4.96
CA GLU A 72 -10.91 -37.54 4.27
C GLU A 72 -11.60 -36.32 3.64
N ASP A 73 -11.64 -35.19 4.35
CA ASP A 73 -12.31 -33.96 3.90
C ASP A 73 -11.57 -33.25 2.76
N HIS A 74 -10.23 -33.26 2.75
CA HIS A 74 -9.43 -32.45 1.83
C HIS A 74 -8.63 -33.31 0.84
N ALA A 75 -8.02 -34.42 1.28
CA ALA A 75 -7.00 -35.11 0.47
C ALA A 75 -7.56 -36.13 -0.56
N ASN A 76 -8.88 -36.19 -0.76
CA ASN A 76 -9.54 -37.15 -1.66
C ASN A 76 -9.08 -38.61 -1.41
N THR A 77 -8.62 -38.89 -0.18
CA THR A 77 -8.04 -40.18 0.17
C THR A 77 -9.16 -41.18 0.45
N THR A 78 -8.96 -42.43 0.03
CA THR A 78 -9.93 -43.52 0.22
C THR A 78 -9.91 -44.08 1.65
N VAL A 79 -9.44 -43.31 2.64
CA VAL A 79 -9.36 -43.72 4.05
C VAL A 79 -10.75 -43.57 4.66
N PRO A 80 -11.51 -44.65 4.90
CA PRO A 80 -12.87 -44.52 5.42
C PRO A 80 -12.79 -44.21 6.92
N SER A 81 -13.30 -43.06 7.39
CA SER A 81 -13.44 -42.85 8.83
C SER A 81 -14.66 -43.61 9.35
N ILE A 82 -14.43 -44.59 10.24
CA ILE A 82 -15.52 -45.46 10.75
C ILE A 82 -16.18 -44.83 12.00
N ASP A 83 -15.60 -43.80 12.62
CA ASP A 83 -16.02 -43.27 13.92
C ASP A 83 -15.92 -41.73 14.03
N ARG A 84 -16.44 -40.97 13.06
CA ARG A 84 -16.46 -39.49 13.12
C ARG A 84 -17.52 -38.97 14.11
N PRO A 85 -17.15 -38.20 15.17
CA PRO A 85 -18.12 -37.58 16.05
C PRO A 85 -18.96 -36.51 15.31
N PRO A 86 -20.20 -36.23 15.75
CA PRO A 86 -20.98 -35.13 15.19
C PRO A 86 -20.37 -33.77 15.55
N GLY A 87 -20.20 -32.87 14.57
CA GLY A 87 -19.68 -31.50 14.75
C GLY A 87 -18.45 -31.19 13.90
N ARG A 88 -17.89 -29.97 14.05
CA ARG A 88 -16.66 -29.52 13.36
C ARG A 88 -15.44 -30.14 14.04
N VAL A 89 -15.18 -31.41 13.72
CA VAL A 89 -14.08 -32.22 14.29
C VAL A 89 -12.75 -32.11 13.52
N ALA A 90 -12.74 -31.37 12.42
CA ALA A 90 -11.58 -31.12 11.57
C ALA A 90 -10.91 -29.75 11.84
N ASP A 91 -11.16 -29.13 13.00
CA ASP A 91 -10.47 -27.89 13.41
C ASP A 91 -9.00 -28.18 13.70
N HIS A 92 -8.13 -28.06 12.70
CA HIS A 92 -6.72 -28.44 12.83
C HIS A 92 -5.89 -27.39 13.57
N SER A 93 -6.30 -26.12 13.48
CA SER A 93 -5.57 -24.99 14.07
C SER A 93 -5.53 -25.01 15.60
N PHE A 94 -6.64 -25.36 16.26
CA PHE A 94 -6.73 -25.26 17.72
C PHE A 94 -5.87 -26.31 18.45
N ILE A 95 -5.84 -27.56 17.96
CA ILE A 95 -4.94 -28.59 18.51
C ILE A 95 -3.46 -28.22 18.31
N GLY A 96 -3.13 -27.54 17.21
CA GLY A 96 -1.79 -26.96 17.00
C GLY A 96 -1.43 -25.92 18.06
N GLY A 97 -2.35 -25.02 18.41
CA GLY A 97 -2.15 -24.02 19.46
C GLY A 97 -1.95 -24.64 20.84
N VAL A 98 -2.75 -25.66 21.19
CA VAL A 98 -2.62 -26.42 22.45
C VAL A 98 -1.27 -27.16 22.52
N THR A 99 -0.85 -27.77 21.40
CA THR A 99 0.43 -28.48 21.32
C THR A 99 1.60 -27.50 21.48
N THR A 100 1.54 -26.36 20.80
CA THR A 100 2.54 -25.28 20.87
C THR A 100 2.72 -24.79 22.29
N TRP A 101 1.61 -24.51 23.00
CA TRP A 101 1.65 -24.12 24.41
C TRP A 101 2.42 -25.15 25.23
N TRP A 102 2.02 -26.41 25.17
CA TRP A 102 2.61 -27.46 26.00
C TRP A 102 4.11 -27.65 25.70
N VAL A 103 4.49 -27.74 24.42
CA VAL A 103 5.88 -27.91 24.01
C VAL A 103 6.75 -26.77 24.52
N LEU A 104 6.32 -25.51 24.35
CA LEU A 104 7.07 -24.36 24.86
C LEU A 104 7.23 -24.40 26.39
N ARG A 105 6.22 -24.85 27.13
CA ARG A 105 6.31 -24.98 28.60
C ARG A 105 7.30 -26.08 29.01
N GLU A 106 7.34 -27.21 28.31
CA GLU A 106 8.32 -28.29 28.56
C GLU A 106 9.75 -27.89 28.19
N LEU A 107 9.91 -27.04 27.16
CA LEU A 107 11.21 -26.46 26.78
C LEU A 107 11.67 -25.34 27.73
N GLY A 108 10.87 -24.99 28.75
CA GLY A 108 11.22 -24.02 29.79
C GLY A 108 10.75 -22.58 29.51
N TYR A 109 10.06 -22.32 28.41
CA TYR A 109 9.59 -20.97 28.09
C TYR A 109 8.50 -20.51 29.07
N PRO A 110 8.49 -19.22 29.45
CA PRO A 110 7.51 -18.66 30.37
C PRO A 110 6.12 -18.57 29.74
N VAL A 111 5.09 -18.51 30.58
CA VAL A 111 3.68 -18.39 30.16
C VAL A 111 3.47 -17.20 29.21
N ARG A 112 4.16 -16.09 29.44
CA ARG A 112 4.05 -14.87 28.61
C ARG A 112 4.50 -15.05 27.15
N VAL A 113 5.32 -16.07 26.87
CA VAL A 113 5.76 -16.44 25.51
C VAL A 113 4.85 -17.52 24.94
N ALA A 114 4.59 -18.57 25.73
CA ALA A 114 3.74 -19.69 25.31
C ALA A 114 2.30 -19.25 24.97
N PHE A 115 1.79 -18.24 25.67
CA PHE A 115 0.46 -17.70 25.44
C PHE A 115 0.28 -17.05 24.07
N PRO A 116 0.96 -15.95 23.70
CA PRO A 116 0.80 -15.35 22.39
C PRO A 116 1.16 -16.34 21.26
N ALA A 117 2.19 -17.17 21.42
CA ALA A 117 2.53 -18.22 20.45
C ALA A 117 1.36 -19.21 20.20
N SER A 118 0.67 -19.65 21.26
CA SER A 118 -0.48 -20.55 21.15
C SER A 118 -1.68 -19.90 20.46
N ILE A 119 -1.89 -18.59 20.66
CA ILE A 119 -2.95 -17.83 20.00
C ILE A 119 -2.62 -17.64 18.53
N ALA A 120 -1.39 -17.25 18.20
CA ALA A 120 -0.91 -17.09 16.83
C ALA A 120 -1.11 -18.38 16.03
N VAL A 121 -0.74 -19.54 16.60
CA VAL A 121 -0.99 -20.84 15.96
C VAL A 121 -2.48 -21.17 15.88
N ALA A 122 -3.26 -20.99 16.94
CA ALA A 122 -4.70 -21.27 16.91
C ALA A 122 -5.49 -20.36 15.95
N ARG A 123 -4.89 -19.25 15.52
CA ARG A 123 -5.45 -18.27 14.59
C ARG A 123 -4.66 -18.14 13.30
N HIS A 124 -3.79 -19.10 12.96
CA HIS A 124 -2.98 -19.04 11.75
C HIS A 124 -3.80 -19.14 10.44
N HIS A 125 -5.13 -19.24 10.45
CA HIS A 125 -5.97 -19.09 9.24
C HIS A 125 -7.00 -17.96 9.34
N GLY A 126 -7.12 -17.29 10.48
CA GLY A 126 -8.06 -16.19 10.69
C GLY A 126 -7.34 -14.90 11.06
N THR A 127 -8.07 -13.88 11.49
CA THR A 127 -7.48 -12.63 12.00
C THR A 127 -7.13 -12.72 13.49
N LEU A 128 -6.28 -11.81 13.95
CA LEU A 128 -6.01 -11.64 15.38
C LEU A 128 -7.32 -11.33 16.13
N PRO A 129 -7.65 -12.08 17.20
CA PRO A 129 -8.91 -11.92 17.89
C PRO A 129 -8.85 -10.80 18.94
N ASP A 130 -10.01 -10.44 19.49
CA ASP A 130 -10.08 -9.95 20.88
C ASP A 130 -9.47 -10.99 21.82
N LEU A 131 -8.29 -10.67 22.37
CA LEU A 131 -7.53 -11.60 23.20
C LEU A 131 -8.28 -11.98 24.48
N GLU A 132 -9.03 -11.07 25.10
CA GLU A 132 -9.75 -11.36 26.36
C GLU A 132 -10.90 -12.34 26.10
N SER A 133 -11.79 -11.99 25.17
CA SER A 133 -12.95 -12.82 24.84
C SER A 133 -12.55 -14.18 24.26
N TYR A 134 -11.55 -14.20 23.36
CA TYR A 134 -11.10 -15.44 22.73
C TYR A 134 -10.42 -16.39 23.71
N SER A 135 -9.60 -15.86 24.63
CA SER A 135 -8.93 -16.68 25.65
C SER A 135 -9.94 -17.40 26.55
N PHE A 136 -11.00 -16.67 26.95
CA PHE A 136 -12.08 -17.25 27.74
C PHE A 136 -12.86 -18.31 26.94
N ASP A 137 -13.29 -17.99 25.71
CA ASP A 137 -14.06 -18.91 24.87
C ASP A 137 -13.28 -20.20 24.54
N ARG A 138 -11.99 -20.09 24.20
CA ARG A 138 -11.25 -21.24 23.65
C ARG A 138 -10.49 -22.05 24.67
N PHE A 139 -9.86 -21.42 25.66
CA PHE A 139 -9.05 -22.16 26.64
C PHE A 139 -9.84 -22.47 27.92
N VAL A 140 -10.88 -21.69 28.24
CA VAL A 140 -11.70 -21.90 29.45
C VAL A 140 -12.99 -22.67 29.18
N ASP A 141 -13.65 -22.57 28.02
CA ASP A 141 -14.84 -23.39 27.72
C ASP A 141 -14.49 -24.89 27.55
N THR A 142 -15.38 -25.78 27.98
CA THR A 142 -15.31 -27.24 27.83
C THR A 142 -15.48 -27.74 26.39
N THR A 143 -16.29 -27.07 25.56
CA THR A 143 -16.79 -27.68 24.32
C THR A 143 -15.70 -27.92 23.27
N ARG A 144 -14.71 -27.04 23.13
CA ARG A 144 -13.60 -27.22 22.17
C ARG A 144 -12.60 -28.28 22.62
N TRP A 145 -12.46 -28.49 23.92
CA TRP A 145 -11.56 -29.51 24.47
C TRP A 145 -12.06 -30.94 24.24
N GLU A 146 -13.39 -31.13 24.10
CA GLU A 146 -13.93 -32.41 23.61
C GLU A 146 -13.44 -32.70 22.19
N THR A 147 -13.34 -31.69 21.32
CA THR A 147 -12.77 -31.84 19.97
C THR A 147 -11.28 -32.20 20.03
N VAL A 148 -10.49 -31.54 20.87
CA VAL A 148 -9.06 -31.86 21.04
C VAL A 148 -8.88 -33.31 21.47
N GLN A 149 -9.64 -33.78 22.47
CA GLN A 149 -9.58 -35.18 22.91
C GLN A 149 -9.93 -36.14 21.76
N HIS A 150 -10.99 -35.86 21.01
CA HIS A 150 -11.38 -36.69 19.86
C HIS A 150 -10.28 -36.73 18.78
N GLN A 151 -9.59 -35.61 18.51
CA GLN A 151 -8.49 -35.55 17.55
C GLN A 151 -7.26 -36.32 18.03
N VAL A 152 -6.91 -36.21 19.32
CA VAL A 152 -5.83 -36.99 19.94
C VAL A 152 -6.12 -38.49 19.87
N ASP A 153 -7.35 -38.89 20.20
CA ASP A 153 -7.81 -40.27 20.09
C ASP A 153 -7.73 -40.77 18.63
N ASN A 154 -8.15 -39.94 17.68
CA ASN A 154 -8.07 -40.24 16.25
C ASN A 154 -6.61 -40.50 15.82
N ILE A 155 -5.68 -39.60 16.16
CA ILE A 155 -4.26 -39.74 15.83
C ILE A 155 -3.68 -40.99 16.49
N HIS A 156 -4.00 -41.27 17.76
CA HIS A 156 -3.45 -42.42 18.48
C HIS A 156 -3.93 -43.78 17.94
N GLN A 157 -5.19 -43.84 17.49
CA GLN A 157 -5.81 -45.07 16.99
C GLN A 157 -5.33 -45.48 15.58
N HIS A 158 -4.82 -44.52 14.79
CA HIS A 158 -4.35 -44.77 13.43
C HIS A 158 -2.83 -44.83 13.37
N THR A 159 -2.29 -45.97 12.90
CA THR A 159 -0.85 -46.25 12.92
C THR A 159 -0.02 -45.15 12.26
N GLN A 160 -0.43 -44.71 11.07
CA GLN A 160 0.31 -43.71 10.31
C GLN A 160 0.26 -42.33 10.96
N SER A 161 -0.93 -41.87 11.37
CA SER A 161 -1.08 -40.62 12.13
C SER A 161 -0.21 -40.59 13.38
N ARG A 162 -0.23 -41.69 14.15
CA ARG A 162 0.60 -41.85 15.35
C ARG A 162 2.10 -41.82 15.05
N GLU A 163 2.54 -42.46 13.96
CA GLU A 163 3.95 -42.46 13.55
C GLU A 163 4.42 -41.05 13.17
N ILE A 164 3.60 -40.27 12.47
CA ILE A 164 3.93 -38.87 12.11
C ILE A 164 3.98 -37.99 13.36
N ALA A 165 2.96 -38.05 14.22
CA ALA A 165 2.93 -37.25 15.46
C ALA A 165 4.10 -37.58 16.41
N THR A 166 4.52 -38.86 16.45
CA THR A 166 5.70 -39.28 17.22
C THR A 166 6.98 -38.68 16.64
N GLN A 167 7.18 -38.74 15.32
CA GLN A 167 8.35 -38.16 14.66
C GLN A 167 8.45 -36.64 14.87
N LEU A 168 7.34 -35.93 14.74
CA LEU A 168 7.24 -34.48 14.97
C LEU A 168 7.70 -34.10 16.38
N LEU A 169 7.15 -34.74 17.42
CA LEU A 169 7.50 -34.42 18.80
C LEU A 169 8.90 -34.91 19.19
N GLU A 170 9.36 -36.03 18.64
CA GLU A 170 10.74 -36.50 18.83
C GLU A 170 11.76 -35.54 18.21
N HIS A 171 11.46 -34.96 17.05
CA HIS A 171 12.29 -33.92 16.42
C HIS A 171 12.48 -32.71 17.33
N LEU A 172 11.37 -32.18 17.87
CA LEU A 172 11.42 -31.05 18.81
C LEU A 172 12.14 -31.41 20.12
N SER A 173 11.93 -32.61 20.65
CA SER A 173 12.58 -33.07 21.88
C SER A 173 14.10 -33.26 21.76
N GLN A 174 14.61 -33.56 20.56
CA GLN A 174 16.02 -33.86 20.31
C GLN A 174 16.84 -32.63 19.91
N ASN A 175 16.18 -31.49 19.69
CA ASN A 175 16.83 -30.26 19.29
C ASN A 175 17.19 -29.42 20.53
N ASP A 176 18.41 -29.62 21.04
CA ASP A 176 18.93 -28.90 22.22
C ASP A 176 18.96 -27.37 22.00
N GLY A 177 19.00 -26.90 20.74
CA GLY A 177 18.94 -25.48 20.38
C GLY A 177 17.60 -24.80 20.68
N LEU A 178 16.56 -25.56 21.02
CA LEU A 178 15.23 -25.03 21.37
C LEU A 178 15.04 -24.82 22.88
N LEU A 179 15.97 -25.28 23.72
CA LEU A 179 15.82 -25.19 25.18
C LEU A 179 15.98 -23.77 25.69
N ALA A 180 14.97 -23.26 26.40
CA ALA A 180 15.09 -22.01 27.16
C ALA A 180 15.93 -22.22 28.45
N ASP A 181 15.93 -23.44 28.99
CA ASP A 181 16.74 -23.85 30.13
C ASP A 181 17.53 -25.14 29.80
N PRO A 182 18.85 -25.05 29.55
CA PRO A 182 19.70 -26.20 29.23
C PRO A 182 19.83 -27.24 30.36
N ASP A 183 19.51 -26.87 31.60
CA ASP A 183 19.73 -27.73 32.78
C ASP A 183 18.57 -28.72 33.03
N THR A 184 17.45 -28.56 32.33
CA THR A 184 16.26 -29.41 32.48
C THR A 184 15.90 -30.08 31.15
N PRO A 185 16.16 -31.39 30.96
CA PRO A 185 15.81 -32.08 29.72
C PRO A 185 14.28 -32.12 29.57
N PRO A 186 13.75 -31.81 28.37
CA PRO A 186 12.31 -31.72 28.16
C PRO A 186 11.69 -33.12 28.13
N GLU A 187 10.51 -33.30 28.74
CA GLU A 187 9.74 -34.55 28.67
C GLU A 187 8.73 -34.51 27.50
N ILE A 188 9.21 -34.32 26.27
CA ILE A 188 8.36 -34.23 25.08
C ILE A 188 8.23 -35.59 24.39
N SER A 189 7.03 -36.16 24.40
CA SER A 189 6.69 -37.34 23.59
C SER A 189 5.19 -37.40 23.31
N TRP A 190 4.79 -38.10 22.24
CA TRP A 190 3.37 -38.29 21.91
C TRP A 190 2.59 -38.98 23.04
N GLN A 191 3.19 -39.96 23.72
CA GLN A 191 2.54 -40.60 24.86
C GLN A 191 2.34 -39.62 26.02
N ARG A 192 3.34 -38.79 26.32
CA ARG A 192 3.22 -37.77 27.36
C ARG A 192 2.13 -36.75 27.03
N PHE A 193 2.01 -36.34 25.77
CA PHE A 193 0.96 -35.43 25.30
C PHE A 193 -0.45 -36.00 25.52
N ILE A 194 -0.66 -37.30 25.25
CA ILE A 194 -1.93 -37.97 25.57
C ILE A 194 -2.21 -37.90 27.07
N ASP A 195 -1.23 -38.29 27.88
CA ASP A 195 -1.39 -38.38 29.33
C ASP A 195 -1.82 -37.02 29.92
N ILE A 196 -1.21 -35.91 29.48
CA ILE A 196 -1.55 -34.57 30.00
C ILE A 196 -2.87 -34.02 29.48
N VAL A 197 -3.27 -34.36 28.24
CA VAL A 197 -4.58 -33.96 27.70
C VAL A 197 -5.69 -34.60 28.54
N GLU A 198 -5.49 -35.84 29.01
CA GLU A 198 -6.40 -36.53 29.92
C GLU A 198 -6.28 -36.05 31.39
N ASP A 199 -5.07 -35.75 31.87
CA ASP A 199 -4.75 -35.46 33.29
C ASP A 199 -4.80 -33.97 33.69
N GLY A 200 -5.36 -33.09 32.85
CA GLY A 200 -5.72 -31.72 33.23
C GLY A 200 -4.89 -30.59 32.60
N LEU A 201 -4.35 -30.80 31.39
CA LEU A 201 -3.69 -29.75 30.60
C LEU A 201 -4.59 -28.51 30.47
N ARG A 202 -5.89 -28.70 30.22
CA ARG A 202 -6.86 -27.61 30.14
C ARG A 202 -6.89 -26.77 31.42
N GLU A 203 -7.07 -27.41 32.58
CA GLU A 203 -7.09 -26.72 33.86
C GLU A 203 -5.77 -25.99 34.11
N GLY A 204 -4.63 -26.58 33.73
CA GLY A 204 -3.32 -25.95 33.79
C GLY A 204 -3.22 -24.67 32.93
N ILE A 205 -3.66 -24.73 31.67
CA ILE A 205 -3.69 -23.55 30.79
C ILE A 205 -4.65 -22.49 31.33
N ALA A 206 -5.85 -22.90 31.78
CA ALA A 206 -6.83 -21.98 32.34
C ALA A 206 -6.33 -21.29 33.62
N ASP A 207 -5.60 -22.00 34.48
CA ASP A 207 -4.98 -21.44 35.68
C ASP A 207 -3.84 -20.48 35.32
N ASP A 208 -2.99 -20.82 34.34
CA ASP A 208 -1.91 -19.96 33.83
C ASP A 208 -2.48 -18.66 33.22
N ILE A 209 -3.51 -18.75 32.37
CA ILE A 209 -4.21 -17.61 31.77
C ILE A 209 -4.95 -16.79 32.84
N SER A 210 -5.61 -17.45 33.80
CA SER A 210 -6.25 -16.76 34.94
C SER A 210 -5.23 -16.04 35.82
N GLY A 211 -4.01 -16.58 35.94
CA GLY A 211 -2.88 -15.94 36.61
C GLY A 211 -2.41 -14.68 35.87
N LEU A 212 -2.38 -14.71 34.54
CA LEU A 212 -2.07 -13.55 33.69
C LEU A 212 -3.15 -12.46 33.71
N THR A 213 -4.42 -12.86 33.75
CA THR A 213 -5.59 -11.95 33.63
C THR A 213 -6.12 -11.45 34.98
N GLY A 214 -6.00 -12.27 36.05
CA GLY A 214 -6.52 -11.98 37.40
C GLY A 214 -5.70 -10.96 38.21
N VAL A 215 -4.45 -10.73 37.80
CA VAL A 215 -3.64 -9.57 38.20
C VAL A 215 -3.50 -8.77 36.92
N SER A 216 -4.49 -7.92 36.62
CA SER A 216 -4.66 -7.12 35.40
C SER A 216 -3.39 -7.11 34.56
N LEU A 217 -3.43 -7.59 33.31
CA LEU A 217 -2.31 -7.52 32.36
C LEU A 217 -1.55 -6.18 32.49
N LYS A 218 -2.27 -5.08 32.77
CA LYS A 218 -1.81 -3.71 33.09
C LYS A 218 -0.93 -3.49 34.33
N SER A 219 -0.79 -4.46 35.22
CA SER A 219 -0.14 -4.29 36.54
C SER A 219 1.23 -4.93 36.65
N ASN A 220 1.57 -5.84 35.72
CA ASN A 220 2.91 -6.43 35.59
C ASN A 220 3.53 -6.26 34.20
N TYR A 221 2.73 -5.98 33.15
CA TYR A 221 3.20 -5.85 31.77
C TYR A 221 2.44 -4.72 31.05
N LYS A 222 3.02 -4.14 30.00
CA LYS A 222 2.23 -3.24 29.16
C LYS A 222 1.49 -4.10 28.14
N SER A 223 0.22 -3.80 27.94
CA SER A 223 -0.64 -4.50 26.97
C SER A 223 -0.10 -4.41 25.54
N VAL A 224 0.51 -3.29 25.19
CA VAL A 224 1.21 -3.11 23.91
C VAL A 224 2.32 -4.14 23.66
N ASP A 225 3.05 -4.58 24.69
CA ASP A 225 4.12 -5.58 24.55
C ASP A 225 3.55 -6.93 24.08
N VAL A 226 2.39 -7.32 24.62
CA VAL A 226 1.68 -8.54 24.22
C VAL A 226 1.18 -8.46 22.79
N TYR A 227 0.72 -7.26 22.37
CA TYR A 227 0.31 -7.04 20.99
C TYR A 227 1.49 -7.14 20.02
N HIS A 228 2.64 -6.55 20.37
CA HIS A 228 3.87 -6.66 19.58
C HIS A 228 4.34 -8.11 19.46
N ASP A 229 4.40 -8.85 20.57
CA ASP A 229 4.75 -10.29 20.56
C ASP A 229 3.77 -11.10 19.68
N LEU A 230 2.47 -10.79 19.75
CA LEU A 230 1.45 -11.43 18.90
C LEU A 230 1.67 -11.11 17.43
N LEU A 231 1.93 -9.85 17.09
CA LEU A 231 2.15 -9.39 15.72
C LEU A 231 3.40 -10.07 15.14
N GLU A 232 4.49 -10.12 15.91
CA GLU A 232 5.76 -10.72 15.53
C GLU A 232 5.64 -12.24 15.30
N LEU A 233 5.04 -12.95 16.25
CA LEU A 233 4.88 -14.41 16.19
C LEU A 233 3.87 -14.82 15.11
N TRP A 234 2.75 -14.09 14.99
CA TRP A 234 1.73 -14.39 14.00
C TRP A 234 2.21 -14.06 12.58
N GLY A 235 2.81 -12.89 12.38
CA GLY A 235 3.41 -12.49 11.11
C GLY A 235 4.56 -13.41 10.68
N GLY A 236 5.44 -13.79 11.61
CA GLY A 236 6.53 -14.73 11.35
C GLY A 236 6.05 -16.10 10.88
N LEU A 237 5.01 -16.66 11.52
CA LEU A 237 4.41 -17.92 11.08
C LEU A 237 3.69 -17.77 9.74
N LYS A 238 2.92 -16.70 9.55
CA LYS A 238 2.13 -16.49 8.34
C LYS A 238 2.97 -16.21 7.11
N GLY A 239 3.95 -15.33 7.23
CA GLY A 239 4.92 -15.05 6.19
C GLY A 239 5.91 -16.20 5.95
N ALA A 240 5.84 -17.30 6.71
CA ALA A 240 6.55 -18.53 6.42
C ALA A 240 5.66 -19.59 5.76
N ASP A 241 4.46 -19.83 6.30
CA ASP A 241 3.49 -20.83 5.84
C ASP A 241 3.07 -20.61 4.37
N THR A 242 2.65 -19.38 4.07
CA THR A 242 2.11 -19.05 2.75
C THR A 242 3.20 -19.11 1.64
N PRO A 243 4.38 -18.47 1.79
CA PRO A 243 5.45 -18.59 0.79
C PRO A 243 6.04 -20.00 0.67
N ALA A 244 6.16 -20.75 1.77
CA ALA A 244 6.66 -22.12 1.73
C ALA A 244 5.73 -23.02 0.91
N SER A 245 4.41 -22.87 1.08
CA SER A 245 3.41 -23.59 0.30
C SER A 245 3.56 -23.30 -1.20
N ALA A 246 3.73 -22.02 -1.57
CA ALA A 246 3.94 -21.61 -2.96
C ALA A 246 5.33 -21.94 -3.54
N GLY A 247 6.26 -22.44 -2.72
CA GLY A 247 7.63 -22.75 -3.15
C GLY A 247 8.47 -21.50 -3.44
N LEU A 248 8.13 -20.36 -2.84
CA LEU A 248 8.95 -19.15 -2.89
C LEU A 248 10.26 -19.40 -2.11
N SER A 249 11.36 -18.83 -2.60
CA SER A 249 12.60 -18.81 -1.80
C SER A 249 12.56 -17.61 -0.83
N PRO A 250 13.28 -17.68 0.30
CA PRO A 250 13.46 -16.50 1.14
C PRO A 250 14.03 -15.31 0.35
N PRO A 251 13.64 -14.06 0.69
CA PRO A 251 14.10 -12.86 0.00
C PRO A 251 15.62 -12.71 0.08
N SER A 252 16.21 -12.14 -0.98
CA SER A 252 17.67 -12.05 -1.13
C SER A 252 18.27 -10.79 -0.49
N HIS A 253 17.43 -9.78 -0.24
CA HIS A 253 17.77 -8.45 0.30
C HIS A 253 18.98 -7.79 -0.38
N ASN A 254 19.13 -7.98 -1.69
CA ASN A 254 20.23 -7.44 -2.46
C ASN A 254 19.86 -6.05 -3.00
N LEU A 255 20.04 -5.02 -2.18
CA LEU A 255 19.80 -3.65 -2.61
C LEU A 255 20.90 -3.14 -3.56
N PRO A 256 20.54 -2.26 -4.53
CA PRO A 256 21.48 -1.71 -5.50
C PRO A 256 22.50 -0.77 -4.87
N ASP A 257 23.66 -0.61 -5.52
CA ASP A 257 24.68 0.37 -5.12
C ASP A 257 24.13 1.80 -5.23
N PRO A 258 24.16 2.62 -4.15
CA PRO A 258 23.77 4.02 -4.19
C PRO A 258 24.46 4.85 -5.28
N ALA A 259 25.63 4.45 -5.78
CA ALA A 259 26.39 5.15 -6.84
C ALA A 259 25.72 5.09 -8.22
N VAL A 260 24.76 4.19 -8.44
CA VAL A 260 23.96 4.16 -9.68
C VAL A 260 23.18 5.47 -9.86
N ILE A 261 22.67 6.03 -8.76
CA ILE A 261 21.95 7.31 -8.78
C ILE A 261 22.90 8.47 -9.13
N ASP A 262 24.15 8.45 -8.65
CA ASP A 262 25.15 9.46 -9.04
C ASP A 262 25.41 9.42 -10.55
N THR A 263 25.54 8.22 -11.11
CA THR A 263 25.74 8.01 -12.55
C THR A 263 24.56 8.59 -13.35
N TYR A 264 23.33 8.25 -12.96
CA TYR A 264 22.12 8.77 -13.61
C TYR A 264 22.03 10.30 -13.57
N VAL A 265 22.29 10.91 -12.41
CA VAL A 265 22.27 12.37 -12.26
C VAL A 265 23.33 13.03 -13.16
N ASP A 266 24.54 12.47 -13.20
CA ASP A 266 25.64 13.00 -14.02
C ASP A 266 25.39 12.84 -15.53
N THR A 267 24.70 11.79 -15.96
CA THR A 267 24.44 11.52 -17.39
C THR A 267 23.18 12.21 -17.89
N GLU A 268 22.04 12.00 -17.23
CA GLU A 268 20.72 12.42 -17.72
C GLU A 268 20.36 13.84 -17.28
N LEU A 269 20.63 14.18 -16.00
CA LEU A 269 20.25 15.49 -15.47
C LEU A 269 21.33 16.55 -15.71
N SER A 270 22.60 16.15 -15.81
CA SER A 270 23.75 16.99 -16.17
C SER A 270 23.69 18.42 -15.58
N PRO A 271 23.60 18.58 -14.23
CA PRO A 271 23.35 19.87 -13.62
C PRO A 271 24.45 20.89 -14.00
N PRO A 272 24.09 22.07 -14.53
CA PRO A 272 25.06 23.01 -15.07
C PRO A 272 25.91 23.63 -13.96
N THR A 273 27.22 23.77 -14.21
CA THR A 273 28.15 24.39 -13.25
C THR A 273 27.89 25.89 -13.04
N ASN A 274 27.23 26.55 -14.00
CA ASN A 274 26.75 27.93 -13.89
C ASN A 274 25.34 28.00 -14.49
N ALA A 275 24.36 28.42 -13.69
CA ALA A 275 23.01 28.64 -14.17
C ALA A 275 22.87 29.98 -14.91
N GLU A 276 22.39 29.94 -16.15
CA GLU A 276 22.01 31.08 -16.97
C GLU A 276 20.48 31.21 -17.10
N THR A 277 19.72 30.13 -16.87
CA THR A 277 18.25 30.11 -16.85
C THR A 277 17.66 29.78 -15.47
N PRO A 278 16.39 30.11 -15.19
CA PRO A 278 15.71 29.70 -13.95
C PRO A 278 15.67 28.17 -13.73
N GLU A 279 15.50 27.39 -14.80
CA GLU A 279 15.50 25.93 -14.75
C GLU A 279 16.89 25.37 -14.40
N GLU A 280 17.94 25.92 -15.01
CA GLU A 280 19.32 25.56 -14.67
C GLU A 280 19.66 25.90 -13.21
N LEU A 281 19.11 27.00 -12.69
CA LEU A 281 19.25 27.37 -11.27
C LEU A 281 18.50 26.39 -10.37
N LEU A 282 17.32 25.91 -10.78
CA LEU A 282 16.58 24.88 -10.06
C LEU A 282 17.35 23.56 -10.02
N ASN A 283 17.87 23.09 -11.16
CA ASN A 283 18.66 21.86 -11.22
C ASN A 283 19.96 21.96 -10.42
N GLN A 284 20.62 23.12 -10.45
CA GLN A 284 21.77 23.39 -9.57
C GLN A 284 21.37 23.26 -8.09
N LYS A 285 20.24 23.85 -7.68
CA LYS A 285 19.75 23.77 -6.29
C LYS A 285 19.34 22.35 -5.89
N ARG A 286 18.71 21.58 -6.79
CA ARG A 286 18.38 20.16 -6.57
C ARG A 286 19.65 19.37 -6.24
N GLU A 287 20.71 19.58 -7.03
CA GLU A 287 21.98 18.89 -6.82
C GLU A 287 22.70 19.35 -5.56
N GLU A 288 22.75 20.66 -5.26
CA GLU A 288 23.32 21.18 -4.01
C GLU A 288 22.61 20.57 -2.78
N THR A 289 21.28 20.48 -2.83
CA THR A 289 20.44 19.89 -1.79
C THR A 289 20.72 18.40 -1.61
N ARG A 290 20.81 17.66 -2.71
CA ARG A 290 21.14 16.24 -2.70
C ARG A 290 22.49 16.00 -2.04
N GLN A 291 23.52 16.71 -2.49
CA GLN A 291 24.88 16.58 -1.97
C GLN A 291 25.00 16.92 -0.48
N GLU A 292 24.27 17.92 0.00
CA GLU A 292 24.27 18.27 1.43
C GLU A 292 23.53 17.24 2.28
N THR A 293 22.39 16.73 1.80
CA THR A 293 21.67 15.61 2.44
C THR A 293 22.57 14.37 2.55
N LEU A 294 23.27 14.00 1.47
CA LEU A 294 24.17 12.85 1.45
C LEU A 294 25.37 13.02 2.38
N LYS A 295 25.95 14.21 2.47
CA LYS A 295 27.02 14.50 3.44
C LYS A 295 26.54 14.33 4.88
N ARG A 296 25.28 14.69 5.15
CA ARG A 296 24.69 14.50 6.47
C ARG A 296 24.54 13.02 6.79
N VAL A 297 23.99 12.23 5.85
CA VAL A 297 23.95 10.77 5.97
C VAL A 297 25.34 10.18 6.18
N GLU A 298 26.35 10.59 5.42
CA GLU A 298 27.75 10.14 5.58
C GLU A 298 28.34 10.51 6.95
N SER A 299 27.95 11.65 7.51
CA SER A 299 28.37 12.04 8.86
C SER A 299 27.74 11.18 9.95
N LEU A 300 26.50 10.72 9.74
CA LEU A 300 25.78 9.80 10.63
C LEU A 300 26.35 8.38 10.54
N THR A 301 26.73 7.95 9.33
CA THR A 301 27.26 6.60 9.09
C THR A 301 28.76 6.45 9.34
N GLY A 302 29.48 7.57 9.46
CA GLY A 302 30.93 7.62 9.68
C GLY A 302 31.72 7.50 8.37
N GLU A 303 32.66 8.43 8.13
CA GLU A 303 33.52 8.40 6.93
C GLU A 303 34.32 7.09 6.84
N SER A 304 34.09 6.33 5.76
CA SER A 304 34.97 5.28 5.21
C SER A 304 35.02 3.92 5.93
N ARG A 305 34.06 3.05 5.64
CA ARG A 305 34.47 1.73 5.11
C ARG A 305 34.79 1.95 3.63
N GLU A 306 36.08 2.10 3.31
CA GLU A 306 36.55 1.94 1.93
C GLU A 306 35.84 0.72 1.35
N HIS A 307 35.30 0.82 0.13
CA HIS A 307 34.80 -0.30 -0.66
C HIS A 307 35.84 -1.43 -0.68
N SER A 308 35.82 -2.29 0.33
CA SER A 308 36.46 -3.58 0.25
C SER A 308 35.51 -4.42 -0.57
N THR A 309 35.78 -4.44 -1.87
CA THR A 309 35.40 -5.51 -2.79
C THR A 309 36.08 -6.83 -2.35
N GLU A 310 35.96 -7.20 -1.08
CA GLU A 310 36.14 -8.58 -0.66
C GLU A 310 34.80 -9.23 -0.92
N ALA A 311 34.80 -10.15 -1.90
CA ALA A 311 33.66 -10.95 -2.28
C ALA A 311 32.85 -11.33 -1.04
N ARG A 312 31.69 -10.68 -0.89
CA ARG A 312 30.66 -11.08 0.06
C ARG A 312 30.39 -12.56 -0.25
N GLY A 313 30.43 -13.39 0.80
CA GLY A 313 30.35 -14.84 0.67
C GLY A 313 29.24 -15.23 -0.29
N GLU A 314 29.51 -16.22 -1.14
CA GLU A 314 28.52 -16.74 -2.09
C GLU A 314 27.17 -16.89 -1.37
N PRO A 315 26.05 -16.45 -1.98
CA PRO A 315 24.74 -16.82 -1.48
C PRO A 315 24.73 -18.35 -1.35
N PRO A 316 24.15 -18.94 -0.29
CA PRO A 316 24.11 -20.37 -0.17
C PRO A 316 23.49 -20.92 -1.46
N THR A 317 24.30 -21.63 -2.25
CA THR A 317 23.81 -22.35 -3.42
C THR A 317 22.96 -23.48 -2.85
N ASN A 318 21.67 -23.21 -2.62
CA ASN A 318 20.84 -24.10 -1.83
C ASN A 318 20.37 -25.27 -2.69
N SER A 319 21.22 -26.29 -2.77
CA SER A 319 20.80 -27.64 -3.13
C SER A 319 20.25 -28.33 -1.89
N GLY A 320 19.04 -27.94 -1.44
CA GLY A 320 18.24 -28.69 -0.47
C GLY A 320 18.98 -29.26 0.75
N GLU A 321 19.79 -28.45 1.44
CA GLU A 321 20.36 -28.83 2.74
C GLU A 321 19.60 -28.09 3.87
N ASP A 322 19.19 -28.85 4.89
CA ASP A 322 18.44 -28.38 6.06
C ASP A 322 19.14 -27.21 6.77
N TYR A 323 18.40 -26.13 7.05
CA TYR A 323 18.86 -25.10 7.99
C TYR A 323 18.84 -25.70 9.41
N GLN A 324 19.96 -26.27 9.84
CA GLN A 324 20.11 -26.74 11.22
C GLN A 324 20.31 -25.56 12.16
N LEU A 325 19.60 -25.57 13.30
CA LEU A 325 19.71 -24.63 14.43
C LEU A 325 21.11 -24.65 15.13
N ASP A 326 22.08 -25.35 14.55
CA ASP A 326 23.35 -25.68 15.18
C ASP A 326 24.33 -24.48 15.13
N ALA A 327 24.35 -23.72 16.23
CA ALA A 327 25.44 -22.92 16.80
C ALA A 327 25.15 -21.43 17.13
N PHE A 328 23.96 -21.08 17.63
CA PHE A 328 23.69 -19.72 18.15
C PHE A 328 23.91 -19.52 19.65
N VAL A 329 24.48 -20.50 20.38
CA VAL A 329 24.96 -20.27 21.74
C VAL A 329 26.39 -19.72 21.70
N THR A 330 26.54 -18.45 21.34
CA THR A 330 27.71 -17.67 21.75
C THR A 330 27.35 -16.89 23.02
N ASP A 331 27.75 -17.47 24.15
CA ASP A 331 28.11 -16.81 25.42
C ASP A 331 27.53 -15.39 25.63
N THR A 332 26.23 -15.30 25.96
CA THR A 332 25.64 -14.08 26.51
C THR A 332 25.99 -13.97 28.00
N THR A 333 27.26 -13.73 28.30
CA THR A 333 27.63 -13.09 29.56
C THR A 333 27.63 -11.57 29.34
N PRO A 334 26.87 -10.78 30.12
CA PRO A 334 26.97 -9.34 30.07
C PRO A 334 28.27 -8.93 30.77
N ASP A 335 29.39 -8.95 30.04
CA ASP A 335 30.62 -8.32 30.51
C ASP A 335 30.41 -6.81 30.50
N THR A 336 30.07 -6.28 31.68
CA THR A 336 30.22 -4.86 32.01
C THR A 336 31.71 -4.50 32.00
N GLU A 337 32.25 -4.15 30.84
CA GLU A 337 33.44 -3.31 30.75
C GLU A 337 33.12 -2.05 29.93
N GLU A 338 33.13 -0.91 30.64
CA GLU A 338 33.22 0.43 30.05
C GLU A 338 34.45 0.49 29.12
N SER A 339 34.22 0.39 27.81
CA SER A 339 35.12 0.93 26.81
C SER A 339 34.31 1.73 25.82
N GLY A 340 34.47 3.06 25.89
CA GLY A 340 33.83 3.99 24.98
C GLY A 340 34.49 3.93 23.62
N GLU A 341 33.83 3.27 22.68
CA GLU A 341 33.82 3.60 21.26
C GLU A 341 32.35 3.51 20.81
N GLU A 342 31.62 4.63 20.91
CA GLU A 342 30.31 4.82 20.27
C GLU A 342 30.52 5.09 18.77
N ASN A 343 29.99 4.21 17.91
CA ASN A 343 29.04 4.49 16.84
C ASN A 343 28.97 3.33 15.83
N PRO A 344 28.12 2.30 16.08
CA PRO A 344 27.42 1.63 15.00
C PRO A 344 26.16 2.44 14.65
N THR A 345 25.89 2.64 13.37
CA THR A 345 24.70 3.31 12.85
C THR A 345 23.43 2.78 13.51
N GLN A 346 22.71 3.66 14.20
CA GLN A 346 21.46 3.32 14.86
C GLN A 346 20.31 3.41 13.84
N SER A 347 19.53 2.34 13.74
CA SER A 347 18.16 2.42 13.23
C SER A 347 17.46 3.61 13.87
N GLY A 348 16.60 4.29 13.12
CA GLY A 348 15.96 5.50 13.62
C GLY A 348 14.93 6.09 12.69
N VAL A 349 14.20 7.08 13.20
CA VAL A 349 13.23 7.85 12.42
C VAL A 349 13.84 9.17 12.01
N TYR A 350 13.97 9.36 10.71
CA TYR A 350 14.55 10.51 10.05
C TYR A 350 13.48 11.30 9.30
N ARG A 351 13.73 12.60 9.12
CA ARG A 351 12.88 13.50 8.33
C ARG A 351 13.67 14.10 7.19
N VAL A 352 12.98 14.34 6.07
CA VAL A 352 13.47 15.10 4.93
C VAL A 352 12.42 16.16 4.60
N THR A 353 12.71 17.39 4.99
CA THR A 353 11.84 18.55 4.78
C THR A 353 12.33 19.33 3.56
N LEU A 354 11.71 19.06 2.41
CA LEU A 354 12.10 19.68 1.14
C LEU A 354 10.87 20.21 0.39
N PRO A 355 10.95 21.43 -0.20
CA PRO A 355 9.84 21.97 -0.98
C PRO A 355 9.60 21.15 -2.25
N THR A 356 8.37 21.15 -2.74
CA THR A 356 8.00 20.51 -4.01
C THR A 356 8.91 21.01 -5.15
N GLY A 357 9.40 20.09 -5.97
CA GLY A 357 10.34 20.39 -7.04
C GLY A 357 11.81 20.44 -6.61
N ALA A 358 12.17 20.18 -5.34
CA ALA A 358 13.57 20.11 -4.90
C ALA A 358 14.29 18.77 -5.17
N GLY A 359 13.66 17.83 -5.90
CA GLY A 359 14.29 16.54 -6.24
C GLY A 359 14.26 15.51 -5.10
N LYS A 360 13.13 15.42 -4.38
CA LYS A 360 12.97 14.58 -3.20
C LYS A 360 13.23 13.08 -3.50
N THR A 361 12.63 12.53 -4.55
CA THR A 361 12.65 11.09 -4.84
C THR A 361 14.07 10.53 -4.95
N LEU A 362 14.92 11.09 -5.83
CA LEU A 362 16.30 10.61 -5.99
C LEU A 362 17.15 10.85 -4.74
N THR A 363 16.98 12.02 -4.10
CA THR A 363 17.73 12.38 -2.90
C THR A 363 17.45 11.44 -1.74
N VAL A 364 16.17 11.16 -1.48
CA VAL A 364 15.73 10.31 -0.37
C VAL A 364 16.01 8.84 -0.66
N THR A 365 15.81 8.39 -1.90
CA THR A 365 16.15 7.01 -2.29
C THR A 365 17.63 6.74 -2.08
N GLN A 366 18.52 7.65 -2.49
CA GLN A 366 19.95 7.47 -2.31
C GLN A 366 20.38 7.56 -0.85
N ALA A 367 19.76 8.44 -0.05
CA ALA A 367 19.95 8.50 1.39
C ALA A 367 19.55 7.19 2.07
N ALA A 368 18.39 6.63 1.69
CA ALA A 368 17.90 5.35 2.20
C ALA A 368 18.85 4.20 1.88
N LEU A 369 19.32 4.09 0.63
CA LEU A 369 20.29 3.07 0.24
C LEU A 369 21.62 3.21 1.02
N LYS A 370 22.10 4.44 1.26
CA LYS A 370 23.32 4.67 2.06
C LYS A 370 23.14 4.30 3.54
N LEU A 371 21.99 4.64 4.14
CA LEU A 371 21.68 4.26 5.52
C LEU A 371 21.59 2.74 5.65
N ASN A 372 20.89 2.08 4.74
CA ASN A 372 20.76 0.63 4.69
C ASN A 372 22.13 -0.05 4.54
N ALA A 373 22.95 0.41 3.58
CA ALA A 373 24.28 -0.14 3.33
C ALA A 373 25.27 0.04 4.51
N ALA A 374 24.99 0.99 5.41
CA ALA A 374 25.79 1.22 6.60
C ALA A 374 25.33 0.36 7.81
N SER A 375 24.10 -0.14 7.79
CA SER A 375 23.55 -1.01 8.83
C SER A 375 24.36 -2.31 8.97
N GLU A 376 24.39 -2.88 10.19
CA GLU A 376 25.00 -4.18 10.44
C GLU A 376 24.20 -5.32 9.79
N GLN A 377 22.88 -5.14 9.70
CA GLN A 377 21.96 -6.05 9.03
C GLN A 377 21.09 -5.24 8.05
N SER A 378 21.13 -5.59 6.78
CA SER A 378 20.34 -4.94 5.73
C SER A 378 19.05 -5.71 5.47
N GLY A 379 17.90 -5.04 5.62
CA GLY A 379 16.62 -5.50 5.11
C GLY A 379 16.26 -4.87 3.76
N PRO A 380 15.02 -5.08 3.27
CA PRO A 380 14.55 -4.53 2.01
C PRO A 380 14.35 -3.00 2.08
N LEU A 381 14.23 -2.36 0.92
CA LEU A 381 13.81 -0.97 0.79
C LEU A 381 12.30 -0.93 0.52
N ILE A 382 11.53 -0.33 1.43
CA ILE A 382 10.08 -0.19 1.27
C ILE A 382 9.78 1.29 1.04
N HIS A 383 9.17 1.64 -0.09
CA HIS A 383 8.79 3.02 -0.41
C HIS A 383 7.27 3.14 -0.46
N ILE A 384 6.75 3.87 0.52
CA ILE A 384 5.33 4.09 0.77
C ILE A 384 4.92 5.43 0.18
N LEU A 385 4.01 5.36 -0.79
CA LEU A 385 3.56 6.49 -1.59
C LEU A 385 2.08 6.79 -1.29
N PRO A 386 1.65 8.05 -1.34
CA PRO A 386 0.30 8.41 -0.91
C PRO A 386 -0.80 8.03 -1.90
N TYR A 387 -0.48 7.86 -3.19
CA TYR A 387 -1.46 7.56 -4.23
C TYR A 387 -0.90 6.56 -5.25
N THR A 388 -1.78 5.73 -5.81
CA THR A 388 -1.42 4.72 -6.81
C THR A 388 -0.82 5.30 -8.09
N SER A 389 -1.21 6.52 -8.49
CA SER A 389 -0.63 7.19 -9.65
C SER A 389 0.85 7.55 -9.48
N ILE A 390 1.30 7.89 -8.27
CA ILE A 390 2.73 8.15 -8.01
C ILE A 390 3.51 6.84 -7.99
N ILE A 391 2.88 5.73 -7.61
CA ILE A 391 3.53 4.42 -7.55
C ILE A 391 4.04 4.03 -8.93
N GLU A 392 3.19 4.10 -9.96
CA GLU A 392 3.57 3.77 -11.35
C GLU A 392 4.73 4.66 -11.82
N GLN A 393 4.67 5.97 -11.57
CA GLN A 393 5.78 6.89 -11.91
C GLN A 393 7.09 6.55 -11.17
N THR A 394 6.99 6.20 -9.89
CA THR A 394 8.16 5.85 -9.08
C THR A 394 8.73 4.51 -9.49
N GLU A 395 7.87 3.58 -9.90
CA GLU A 395 8.23 2.29 -10.47
C GLU A 395 9.05 2.49 -11.75
N ASP A 396 8.60 3.33 -12.69
CA ASP A 396 9.33 3.62 -13.93
C ASP A 396 10.73 4.21 -13.65
N VAL A 397 10.84 5.09 -12.66
CA VAL A 397 12.14 5.64 -12.21
C VAL A 397 13.03 4.53 -11.65
N TYR A 398 12.49 3.65 -10.80
CA TYR A 398 13.25 2.56 -10.19
C TYR A 398 13.63 1.49 -11.21
N GLN A 399 12.77 1.16 -12.16
CA GLN A 399 13.09 0.28 -13.28
C GLN A 399 14.20 0.89 -14.14
N THR A 400 14.12 2.17 -14.49
CA THR A 400 15.18 2.88 -15.25
C THR A 400 16.53 2.84 -14.52
N LEU A 401 16.52 3.04 -13.20
CA LEU A 401 17.74 3.07 -12.40
C LEU A 401 18.32 1.67 -12.15
N PHE A 402 17.49 0.70 -11.80
CA PHE A 402 17.91 -0.55 -11.18
C PHE A 402 17.71 -1.80 -12.06
N ASP A 403 17.14 -1.68 -13.26
CA ASP A 403 17.09 -2.78 -14.23
C ASP A 403 18.52 -3.28 -14.51
N PRO A 404 18.78 -4.60 -14.40
CA PRO A 404 20.07 -5.20 -14.77
C PRO A 404 20.54 -4.88 -16.19
N ALA A 405 19.62 -4.57 -17.12
CA ALA A 405 19.89 -4.15 -18.49
C ALA A 405 20.11 -2.63 -18.65
N SER A 406 19.91 -1.84 -17.59
CA SER A 406 20.08 -0.38 -17.61
C SER A 406 21.53 0.01 -17.90
N GLU A 407 21.71 1.06 -18.71
CA GLU A 407 23.04 1.59 -19.05
C GLU A 407 23.73 2.31 -17.88
N PHE A 408 22.96 2.71 -16.86
CA PHE A 408 23.48 3.32 -15.64
C PHE A 408 24.09 2.28 -14.68
N ASN A 409 23.75 1.00 -14.87
CA ASN A 409 24.29 -0.12 -14.11
C ASN A 409 25.65 -0.57 -14.72
N THR A 410 26.70 0.19 -14.43
CA THR A 410 27.99 0.07 -15.13
C THR A 410 28.98 -0.94 -14.51
N ASP A 411 28.63 -1.58 -13.38
CA ASP A 411 29.59 -2.42 -12.64
C ASP A 411 29.63 -3.88 -13.16
N THR A 412 30.39 -4.07 -14.23
CA THR A 412 30.60 -5.36 -14.92
C THR A 412 31.33 -6.46 -14.10
N ASN A 413 31.62 -6.25 -12.81
CA ASN A 413 32.48 -7.15 -12.00
C ASN A 413 31.89 -7.70 -10.69
N ALA A 414 30.64 -7.40 -10.34
CA ALA A 414 29.92 -8.17 -9.33
C ALA A 414 28.98 -9.17 -10.03
N LEU A 415 28.87 -10.40 -9.50
CA LEU A 415 27.85 -11.36 -9.91
C LEU A 415 26.49 -10.64 -9.83
N GLN A 416 25.91 -10.30 -10.98
CA GLN A 416 24.65 -9.58 -11.10
C GLN A 416 23.55 -10.36 -10.37
N THR A 417 23.09 -9.84 -9.24
CA THR A 417 21.84 -10.25 -8.61
C THR A 417 20.75 -9.37 -9.22
N ASP A 418 19.78 -10.00 -9.88
CA ASP A 418 18.57 -9.31 -10.35
C ASP A 418 17.89 -8.67 -9.12
N VAL A 419 17.88 -7.33 -9.05
CA VAL A 419 17.16 -6.60 -8.00
C VAL A 419 15.68 -6.72 -8.32
N SER A 420 14.93 -7.36 -7.42
CA SER A 420 13.49 -7.50 -7.57
C SER A 420 12.77 -6.24 -7.09
N ILE A 421 11.88 -5.70 -7.93
CA ILE A 421 11.00 -4.57 -7.61
C ILE A 421 9.57 -5.11 -7.60
N GLY A 422 8.87 -4.95 -6.47
CA GLY A 422 7.48 -5.36 -6.30
C GLY A 422 6.57 -4.16 -6.06
N VAL A 423 5.35 -4.22 -6.60
CA VAL A 423 4.33 -3.18 -6.43
C VAL A 423 3.07 -3.79 -5.82
N ASP A 424 2.59 -3.21 -4.72
CA ASP A 424 1.35 -3.63 -4.05
C ASP A 424 0.51 -2.42 -3.62
N HIS A 425 -0.79 -2.42 -3.94
CA HIS A 425 -1.70 -1.33 -3.62
C HIS A 425 -3.08 -1.85 -3.18
N TYR A 426 -3.82 -1.09 -2.37
CA TYR A 426 -5.14 -1.51 -1.81
C TYR A 426 -6.18 -1.97 -2.86
N LEU A 427 -6.13 -1.46 -4.09
CA LEU A 427 -7.03 -1.88 -5.18
C LEU A 427 -6.75 -3.30 -5.71
N ALA A 428 -5.69 -3.96 -5.25
CA ALA A 428 -5.37 -5.35 -5.56
C ALA A 428 -6.15 -6.33 -4.65
N ASP A 429 -6.53 -5.91 -3.44
CA ASP A 429 -7.12 -6.76 -2.40
C ASP A 429 -8.66 -6.89 -2.45
N ASN A 430 -9.34 -6.28 -3.44
CA ASN A 430 -10.83 -6.27 -3.52
C ASN A 430 -11.48 -7.63 -3.91
N THR A 431 -10.80 -8.75 -3.66
CA THR A 431 -11.29 -10.12 -3.85
C THR A 431 -11.99 -10.64 -2.57
N SER A 432 -13.12 -9.99 -2.22
CA SER A 432 -14.19 -10.56 -1.38
C SER A 432 -13.80 -11.25 -0.04
N ASP A 433 -13.56 -10.45 1.01
CA ASP A 433 -13.64 -10.92 2.41
C ASP A 433 -15.11 -10.94 2.90
N GLY A 434 -15.92 -11.81 2.32
CA GLY A 434 -17.32 -12.04 2.73
C GLY A 434 -17.53 -13.43 3.32
N ASP A 435 -17.72 -13.49 4.64
CA ASP A 435 -18.29 -14.56 5.48
C ASP A 435 -18.08 -16.04 5.10
N GLU A 436 -17.33 -16.73 5.96
CA GLU A 436 -17.43 -18.17 6.32
C GLU A 436 -17.80 -19.17 5.20
N GLU A 437 -16.81 -19.55 4.39
CA GLU A 437 -16.59 -20.96 4.01
C GLU A 437 -15.13 -21.13 3.61
N ASP A 438 -14.47 -22.15 4.17
CA ASP A 438 -13.05 -22.50 3.95
C ASP A 438 -12.82 -22.81 2.46
N VAL A 439 -12.57 -21.79 1.65
CA VAL A 439 -12.08 -21.93 0.27
C VAL A 439 -10.73 -21.23 0.24
N ASP A 440 -9.65 -22.02 0.29
CA ASP A 440 -8.30 -21.56 -0.02
C ASP A 440 -8.29 -21.06 -1.47
N THR A 441 -8.59 -19.78 -1.68
CA THR A 441 -8.32 -19.08 -2.94
C THR A 441 -6.87 -18.59 -2.89
N ASP A 442 -5.93 -19.53 -2.98
CA ASP A 442 -4.53 -19.22 -3.22
C ASP A 442 -4.38 -18.89 -4.71
N SER A 443 -3.87 -17.69 -5.02
CA SER A 443 -3.61 -17.22 -6.39
C SER A 443 -2.60 -18.14 -7.08
N ASP A 444 -2.93 -18.62 -8.29
CA ASP A 444 -2.14 -19.57 -9.09
C ASP A 444 -0.75 -19.04 -9.57
N ASP A 445 -0.40 -17.78 -9.27
CA ASP A 445 0.85 -17.14 -9.70
C ASP A 445 1.80 -16.87 -8.52
N VAL A 446 2.93 -17.58 -8.50
CA VAL A 446 4.05 -17.38 -7.55
C VAL A 446 4.52 -15.92 -7.54
N THR A 447 4.43 -15.23 -8.68
CA THR A 447 4.79 -13.82 -8.84
C THR A 447 3.82 -12.91 -8.10
N GLU A 448 2.52 -13.19 -8.21
CA GLU A 448 1.47 -12.43 -7.53
C GLU A 448 1.58 -12.59 -6.01
N MET A 449 1.83 -13.82 -5.54
CA MET A 449 2.07 -14.05 -4.11
C MET A 449 3.33 -13.34 -3.60
N ALA A 450 4.41 -13.29 -4.39
CA ALA A 450 5.62 -12.57 -4.02
C ALA A 450 5.36 -11.06 -3.84
N TYR A 451 4.51 -10.46 -4.70
CA TYR A 451 4.12 -9.07 -4.57
C TYR A 451 3.20 -8.83 -3.36
N GLN A 452 2.18 -9.67 -3.15
CA GLN A 452 1.27 -9.53 -2.00
C GLN A 452 1.95 -9.73 -0.65
N SER A 453 3.00 -10.55 -0.59
CA SER A 453 3.77 -10.80 0.64
C SER A 453 5.02 -9.93 0.77
N TRP A 454 5.18 -8.93 -0.11
CA TRP A 454 6.30 -7.97 -0.14
C TRP A 454 7.69 -8.65 -0.23
N HIS A 455 7.80 -9.82 -0.85
CA HIS A 455 9.03 -10.61 -0.97
C HIS A 455 10.02 -10.06 -2.04
N SER A 456 10.05 -8.74 -2.26
CA SER A 456 10.95 -8.07 -3.20
C SER A 456 12.08 -7.31 -2.48
N ASP A 457 13.22 -7.10 -3.14
CA ASP A 457 14.33 -6.33 -2.57
C ASP A 457 13.92 -4.86 -2.40
N ILE A 458 13.14 -4.34 -3.35
CA ILE A 458 12.48 -3.04 -3.29
C ILE A 458 10.97 -3.23 -3.40
N THR A 459 10.20 -2.65 -2.48
CA THR A 459 8.73 -2.68 -2.51
C THR A 459 8.16 -1.28 -2.61
N LEU A 460 7.30 -1.04 -3.60
CA LEU A 460 6.49 0.18 -3.69
C LEU A 460 5.07 -0.12 -3.21
N SER A 461 4.57 0.67 -2.25
CA SER A 461 3.22 0.45 -1.73
C SER A 461 2.55 1.73 -1.23
N THR A 462 1.39 1.62 -0.59
CA THR A 462 0.58 2.75 -0.10
C THR A 462 0.57 2.84 1.43
N THR A 463 0.24 4.03 1.95
CA THR A 463 0.07 4.23 3.41
C THR A 463 -1.02 3.33 4.01
N VAL A 464 -2.08 3.03 3.24
CA VAL A 464 -3.13 2.07 3.62
C VAL A 464 -2.52 0.70 3.87
N GLN A 465 -1.73 0.18 2.92
CA GLN A 465 -1.11 -1.13 3.04
C GLN A 465 -0.11 -1.18 4.20
N LEU A 466 0.68 -0.13 4.41
CA LEU A 466 1.59 -0.06 5.55
C LEU A 466 0.84 -0.10 6.88
N TRP A 467 -0.13 0.80 7.09
CA TRP A 467 -0.76 0.99 8.40
C TRP A 467 -1.68 -0.16 8.77
N GLU A 468 -2.50 -0.65 7.84
CA GLU A 468 -3.41 -1.76 8.11
C GLU A 468 -2.65 -3.09 8.32
N SER A 469 -1.46 -3.24 7.71
CA SER A 469 -0.60 -4.40 7.97
C SER A 469 -0.02 -4.43 9.38
N LEU A 470 0.07 -3.29 10.07
CA LEU A 470 0.54 -3.20 11.45
C LEU A 470 -0.59 -3.06 12.47
N TYR A 471 -1.79 -2.65 12.04
CA TYR A 471 -2.92 -2.30 12.92
C TYR A 471 -4.10 -3.27 12.74
N GLY A 472 -3.97 -4.44 13.37
CA GLY A 472 -4.94 -5.53 13.27
C GLY A 472 -4.96 -6.20 11.89
N PRO A 473 -3.81 -6.71 11.39
CA PRO A 473 -3.70 -7.22 10.03
C PRO A 473 -4.69 -8.34 9.69
N SER A 474 -5.18 -8.34 8.45
CA SER A 474 -5.88 -9.46 7.82
C SER A 474 -4.94 -10.67 7.60
N LYS A 475 -5.50 -11.80 7.17
CA LYS A 475 -4.71 -13.00 6.82
C LYS A 475 -3.64 -12.69 5.76
N SER A 476 -3.99 -11.94 4.72
CA SER A 476 -3.08 -11.58 3.62
C SER A 476 -2.04 -10.55 4.08
N GLN A 477 -2.47 -9.51 4.79
CA GLN A 477 -1.59 -8.44 5.29
C GLN A 477 -0.51 -8.96 6.25
N ALA A 478 -0.83 -9.96 7.06
CA ALA A 478 0.13 -10.57 8.00
C ALA A 478 1.36 -11.19 7.31
N THR A 479 1.24 -11.59 6.05
CA THR A 479 2.36 -12.18 5.28
C THR A 479 3.45 -11.17 4.97
N LYS A 480 3.15 -9.86 5.05
CA LYS A 480 4.07 -8.75 4.80
C LYS A 480 4.98 -8.46 5.99
N LEU A 481 4.56 -8.81 7.21
CA LEU A 481 5.22 -8.45 8.46
C LEU A 481 6.72 -8.81 8.53
N PRO A 482 7.17 -9.99 8.05
CA PRO A 482 8.60 -10.30 8.11
C PRO A 482 9.48 -9.38 7.27
N GLN A 483 8.92 -8.69 6.27
CA GLN A 483 9.68 -7.78 5.41
C GLN A 483 10.03 -6.46 6.10
N PHE A 484 9.43 -6.18 7.27
CA PHE A 484 9.78 -5.00 8.04
C PHE A 484 11.12 -5.13 8.77
N TYR A 485 11.60 -6.35 9.02
CA TYR A 485 12.84 -6.56 9.76
C TYR A 485 14.04 -5.89 9.08
N ASN A 486 14.75 -5.05 9.84
CA ASN A 486 15.94 -4.32 9.39
C ASN A 486 15.70 -3.50 8.10
N SER A 487 14.44 -3.25 7.75
CA SER A 487 14.07 -2.59 6.50
C SER A 487 14.40 -1.11 6.56
N THR A 488 14.58 -0.50 5.39
CA THR A 488 14.58 0.96 5.28
C THR A 488 13.27 1.37 4.62
N ILE A 489 12.46 2.14 5.34
CA ILE A 489 11.10 2.50 4.95
C ILE A 489 11.05 4.00 4.65
N ILE A 490 10.83 4.35 3.38
CA ILE A 490 10.55 5.73 2.97
C ILE A 490 9.02 5.93 3.02
N ILE A 491 8.55 6.95 3.72
CA ILE A 491 7.13 7.35 3.71
C ILE A 491 7.04 8.74 3.08
N ASP A 492 6.46 8.81 1.89
CA ASP A 492 6.25 10.05 1.15
C ASP A 492 4.89 10.68 1.50
N GLU A 493 4.92 11.99 1.75
CA GLU A 493 3.79 12.80 2.19
C GLU A 493 2.96 12.15 3.33
N PRO A 494 3.57 11.84 4.50
CA PRO A 494 2.88 11.19 5.62
C PRO A 494 1.63 11.93 6.11
N GLN A 495 1.51 13.24 5.85
CA GLN A 495 0.34 14.05 6.18
C GLN A 495 -0.93 13.65 5.41
N THR A 496 -0.82 12.86 4.34
CA THR A 496 -1.96 12.30 3.61
C THR A 496 -2.76 11.29 4.44
N THR A 497 -2.18 10.77 5.52
CA THR A 497 -2.90 9.95 6.50
C THR A 497 -3.99 10.81 7.16
N PRO A 498 -5.24 10.33 7.27
CA PRO A 498 -6.31 11.10 7.92
C PRO A 498 -5.95 11.50 9.36
N PRO A 499 -6.32 12.72 9.82
CA PRO A 499 -6.01 13.17 11.18
C PRO A 499 -6.57 12.29 12.31
N THR A 500 -7.60 11.50 12.04
CA THR A 500 -8.15 10.50 12.97
C THR A 500 -7.19 9.34 13.26
N TRP A 501 -6.23 9.10 12.35
CA TRP A 501 -5.23 8.04 12.44
C TRP A 501 -3.89 8.51 12.99
N TRP A 502 -3.63 9.81 13.03
CA TRP A 502 -2.34 10.39 13.43
C TRP A 502 -1.79 9.87 14.77
N SER A 503 -2.62 9.79 15.82
CA SER A 503 -2.20 9.22 17.11
C SER A 503 -1.85 7.72 17.05
N ARG A 504 -2.41 6.98 16.09
CA ARG A 504 -2.07 5.56 15.83
C ARG A 504 -0.78 5.48 15.03
N VAL A 505 -0.62 6.31 14.00
CA VAL A 505 0.60 6.37 13.17
C VAL A 505 1.85 6.59 14.00
N GLU A 506 1.82 7.47 15.01
CA GLU A 506 2.95 7.66 15.93
C GLU A 506 3.35 6.34 16.61
N GLN A 507 2.38 5.55 17.05
CA GLN A 507 2.63 4.26 17.69
C GLN A 507 3.08 3.20 16.69
N LEU A 508 2.52 3.18 15.47
CA LEU A 508 2.92 2.22 14.44
C LEU A 508 4.35 2.47 13.95
N ILE A 509 4.78 3.74 13.89
CA ILE A 509 6.18 4.09 13.63
C ILE A 509 7.09 3.64 14.78
N ASP A 510 6.64 3.79 16.03
CA ASP A 510 7.36 3.24 17.19
C ASP A 510 7.45 1.70 17.12
N THR A 511 6.40 1.00 16.67
CA THR A 511 6.43 -0.45 16.43
C THR A 511 7.45 -0.82 15.34
N LEU A 512 7.43 -0.13 14.19
CA LEU A 512 8.43 -0.34 13.11
C LEU A 512 9.85 -0.19 13.63
N TYR A 513 10.10 0.83 14.44
CA TYR A 513 11.41 1.10 15.01
C TYR A 513 11.80 0.08 16.10
N THR A 514 10.93 -0.19 17.07
CA THR A 514 11.27 -0.94 18.29
C THR A 514 11.13 -2.45 18.16
N VAL A 515 10.22 -2.93 17.30
CA VAL A 515 9.94 -4.37 17.10
C VAL A 515 10.68 -4.90 15.88
N PHE A 516 10.65 -4.15 14.79
CA PHE A 516 11.22 -4.60 13.51
C PHE A 516 12.63 -4.04 13.22
N ASP A 517 13.18 -3.20 14.11
CA ASP A 517 14.47 -2.52 13.90
C ASP A 517 14.55 -1.79 12.54
N ALA A 518 13.42 -1.25 12.08
CA ALA A 518 13.33 -0.56 10.81
C ALA A 518 13.90 0.87 10.91
N THR A 519 14.58 1.31 9.85
CA THR A 519 14.95 2.72 9.64
C THR A 519 13.84 3.41 8.85
N VAL A 520 13.21 4.43 9.43
CA VAL A 520 12.08 5.14 8.80
C VAL A 520 12.52 6.51 8.33
N ILE A 521 12.30 6.86 7.06
CA ILE A 521 12.54 8.20 6.52
C ILE A 521 11.21 8.80 6.08
N LEU A 522 10.82 9.89 6.71
CA LEU A 522 9.62 10.64 6.39
C LEU A 522 10.00 11.78 5.46
N MET A 523 9.43 11.85 4.25
CA MET A 523 9.72 12.93 3.30
C MET A 523 8.47 13.76 3.01
N SER A 524 8.55 15.08 3.20
CA SER A 524 7.44 15.99 2.91
C SER A 524 7.90 17.44 2.80
N ALA A 525 7.11 18.27 2.12
CA ALA A 525 7.21 19.73 2.26
C ALA A 525 6.46 20.24 3.50
N THR A 526 5.48 19.47 3.97
CA THR A 526 4.45 19.85 4.95
C THR A 526 4.21 18.66 5.89
N HIS A 527 5.14 18.44 6.81
CA HIS A 527 5.08 17.32 7.76
C HIS A 527 3.88 17.46 8.70
N PRO A 528 3.15 16.36 8.99
CA PRO A 528 2.05 16.40 9.94
C PRO A 528 2.56 16.74 11.36
N PRO A 529 1.68 17.16 12.28
CA PRO A 529 2.02 17.49 13.67
C PRO A 529 2.24 16.23 14.51
N LEU A 530 3.12 15.33 14.06
CA LEU A 530 3.43 14.09 14.74
C LEU A 530 4.77 14.19 15.46
N GLU A 531 4.83 13.59 16.65
CA GLU A 531 6.07 13.38 17.39
C GLU A 531 6.56 11.96 17.14
N TYR A 532 7.81 11.84 16.66
CA TYR A 532 8.42 10.53 16.40
C TYR A 532 9.62 10.32 17.32
N PRO A 533 9.95 9.06 17.66
CA PRO A 533 11.19 8.77 18.36
C PRO A 533 12.38 9.25 17.53
N THR A 534 13.25 10.07 18.12
CA THR A 534 14.53 10.47 17.51
C THR A 534 15.57 9.36 17.72
N PRO A 535 16.58 9.24 16.84
CA PRO A 535 17.71 8.33 17.05
C PRO A 535 18.31 8.48 18.45
N THR A 536 18.69 7.37 19.09
CA THR A 536 18.88 7.24 20.54
C THR A 536 20.07 8.02 21.13
N SER A 537 20.79 8.79 20.32
CA SER A 537 21.97 9.57 20.70
C SER A 537 21.96 11.03 20.22
N GLU A 538 20.93 11.47 19.51
CA GLU A 538 21.00 12.72 18.75
C GLU A 538 19.86 13.71 19.07
N THR A 539 20.06 14.98 18.70
CA THR A 539 19.06 16.03 18.87
C THR A 539 17.99 15.96 17.77
N PRO A 540 16.80 16.57 17.95
CA PRO A 540 15.82 16.68 16.87
C PRO A 540 16.36 17.33 15.59
N GLU A 541 17.42 18.14 15.70
CA GLU A 541 18.08 18.73 14.53
C GLU A 541 18.78 17.65 13.70
N ASP A 542 19.34 16.62 14.31
CA ASP A 542 20.11 15.56 13.65
C ASP A 542 19.23 14.55 12.91
N ALA A 543 17.98 14.37 13.36
CA ALA A 543 16.97 13.58 12.67
C ALA A 543 16.53 14.19 11.33
N GLU A 544 16.72 15.49 11.09
CA GLU A 544 16.44 16.14 9.81
C GLU A 544 17.63 15.94 8.85
N LEU A 545 17.48 15.09 7.85
CA LEU A 545 18.56 14.75 6.92
C LEU A 545 18.82 15.86 5.89
N ALA A 546 17.78 16.60 5.49
CA ALA A 546 17.91 17.60 4.45
C ALA A 546 18.29 18.98 5.01
N PRO A 547 19.03 19.80 4.22
CA PRO A 547 19.27 21.18 4.60
C PRO A 547 18.02 22.04 4.47
N SER A 548 18.02 23.21 5.12
CA SER A 548 17.01 24.23 4.85
C SER A 548 17.24 24.85 3.47
N VAL A 549 16.37 24.50 2.51
CA VAL A 549 16.46 24.99 1.14
C VAL A 549 15.40 26.06 0.89
N THR A 550 15.83 27.24 0.46
CA THR A 550 14.93 28.27 -0.07
C THR A 550 15.01 28.27 -1.59
N LEU A 551 13.93 27.89 -2.26
CA LEU A 551 13.78 28.05 -3.70
C LEU A 551 13.38 29.50 -4.05
N PRO A 552 13.70 30.02 -5.25
CA PRO A 552 13.19 31.32 -5.70
C PRO A 552 11.64 31.36 -5.63
N GLU A 553 11.07 32.55 -5.41
CA GLU A 553 9.60 32.69 -5.46
C GLU A 553 9.07 32.29 -6.83
N ASN A 554 8.22 31.29 -6.83
CA ASN A 554 7.69 30.66 -8.02
C ASN A 554 6.24 31.06 -8.28
N VAL A 555 5.46 31.17 -7.21
CA VAL A 555 4.03 31.49 -7.26
C VAL A 555 3.66 32.67 -6.35
N THR A 556 2.66 33.43 -6.78
CA THR A 556 1.93 34.36 -5.89
C THR A 556 0.56 33.78 -5.57
N VAL A 557 0.24 33.66 -4.29
CA VAL A 557 -1.06 33.13 -3.84
C VAL A 557 -2.04 34.28 -3.58
N THR A 558 -3.26 34.16 -4.09
CA THR A 558 -4.35 35.11 -3.90
C THR A 558 -5.51 34.42 -3.21
N VAL A 559 -5.99 34.99 -2.10
CA VAL A 559 -7.17 34.48 -1.41
C VAL A 559 -8.39 35.27 -1.86
N ASP A 560 -9.33 34.60 -2.50
CA ASP A 560 -10.52 35.23 -3.04
C ASP A 560 -11.46 35.76 -1.93
N GLN A 561 -12.35 36.67 -2.32
CA GLN A 561 -13.39 37.16 -1.42
C GLN A 561 -14.32 36.07 -0.92
N SER A 562 -14.60 35.05 -1.73
CA SER A 562 -15.47 33.93 -1.35
C SER A 562 -15.00 33.21 -0.09
N VAL A 563 -13.68 33.07 0.10
CA VAL A 563 -13.07 32.48 1.30
C VAL A 563 -13.09 33.48 2.46
N THR A 564 -12.56 34.70 2.24
CA THR A 564 -12.39 35.69 3.32
C THR A 564 -13.69 36.28 3.86
N ALA A 565 -14.75 36.31 3.04
CA ALA A 565 -16.08 36.78 3.43
C ALA A 565 -17.02 35.62 3.83
N ASP A 566 -16.58 34.37 3.69
CA ASP A 566 -17.41 33.18 3.85
C ASP A 566 -18.71 33.26 3.01
N ASP A 567 -18.53 33.56 1.73
CA ASP A 567 -19.60 33.77 0.74
C ASP A 567 -19.27 32.92 -0.50
N PRO A 568 -19.60 31.61 -0.47
CA PRO A 568 -19.28 30.70 -1.56
C PRO A 568 -19.88 31.17 -2.89
N ILE A 569 -19.20 30.87 -4.00
CA ILE A 569 -19.64 31.29 -5.34
C ILE A 569 -20.27 30.14 -6.13
N PRO A 570 -21.30 30.42 -6.95
CA PRO A 570 -21.89 29.42 -7.82
C PRO A 570 -20.95 29.08 -8.99
N PRO A 571 -21.12 27.90 -9.63
CA PRO A 571 -20.30 27.47 -10.77
C PRO A 571 -20.24 28.47 -11.92
N THR A 572 -21.32 29.21 -12.16
CA THR A 572 -21.39 30.26 -13.19
C THR A 572 -20.44 31.43 -12.91
N THR A 573 -20.25 31.79 -11.64
CA THR A 573 -19.31 32.85 -11.25
C THR A 573 -17.87 32.35 -11.33
N ALA A 574 -17.62 31.08 -10.98
CA ALA A 574 -16.32 30.45 -11.16
C ALA A 574 -15.93 30.36 -12.64
N ALA A 575 -16.84 29.91 -13.51
CA ALA A 575 -16.64 29.86 -14.96
C ALA A 575 -16.35 31.23 -15.56
N GLN A 576 -17.10 32.27 -15.17
CA GLN A 576 -16.82 33.65 -15.62
C GLN A 576 -15.40 34.11 -15.23
N ARG A 577 -14.90 33.74 -14.05
CA ARG A 577 -13.53 34.09 -13.63
C ARG A 577 -12.47 33.35 -14.41
N LEU A 578 -12.68 32.06 -14.70
CA LEU A 578 -11.79 31.30 -15.59
C LEU A 578 -11.76 31.95 -16.98
N ARG A 579 -12.93 32.34 -17.50
CA ARG A 579 -13.03 33.07 -18.77
C ARG A 579 -12.30 34.41 -18.77
N ASP A 580 -12.44 35.19 -17.69
CA ASP A 580 -11.71 36.45 -17.53
C ASP A 580 -10.20 36.23 -17.53
N GLU A 581 -9.73 35.13 -16.93
CA GLU A 581 -8.31 34.74 -16.93
C GLU A 581 -7.84 34.26 -18.32
N ILE A 582 -8.65 33.51 -19.08
CA ILE A 582 -8.39 33.19 -20.50
C ILE A 582 -8.19 34.50 -21.29
N GLY A 583 -9.12 35.45 -21.13
CA GLY A 583 -9.05 36.76 -21.79
C GLY A 583 -7.86 37.64 -21.34
N SER A 584 -7.15 37.26 -20.29
CA SER A 584 -5.92 37.93 -19.85
C SER A 584 -4.67 37.47 -20.60
N GLY A 585 -4.79 36.48 -21.49
CA GLY A 585 -3.71 35.95 -22.32
C GLY A 585 -2.85 34.91 -21.60
N ARG A 586 -3.45 34.10 -20.72
CA ARG A 586 -2.76 32.95 -20.11
C ARG A 586 -2.67 31.79 -21.09
N ASP A 587 -1.57 31.07 -21.02
CA ASP A 587 -1.35 29.88 -21.85
C ASP A 587 -2.11 28.67 -21.30
N SER A 588 -2.09 28.52 -19.97
CA SER A 588 -2.61 27.32 -19.33
C SER A 588 -3.19 27.63 -17.94
N ILE A 589 -4.37 27.07 -17.67
CA ILE A 589 -5.15 27.28 -16.45
C ILE A 589 -5.57 25.92 -15.88
N LEU A 590 -5.21 25.66 -14.63
CA LEU A 590 -5.68 24.51 -13.86
C LEU A 590 -6.74 24.95 -12.85
N SER A 591 -7.87 24.26 -12.80
CA SER A 591 -8.93 24.48 -11.82
C SER A 591 -9.23 23.18 -11.08
N ILE A 592 -8.88 23.12 -9.80
CA ILE A 592 -9.03 21.95 -8.93
C ILE A 592 -10.24 22.14 -8.01
N HIS A 593 -11.14 21.17 -8.02
CA HIS A 593 -12.41 21.18 -7.30
C HIS A 593 -12.48 20.03 -6.29
N ASN A 594 -13.17 20.24 -5.16
CA ASN A 594 -13.26 19.21 -4.12
C ASN A 594 -14.13 18.00 -4.52
N THR A 595 -15.04 18.17 -5.48
CA THR A 595 -15.93 17.10 -5.93
C THR A 595 -16.10 17.07 -7.44
N VAL A 596 -16.39 15.88 -7.96
CA VAL A 596 -16.73 15.65 -9.36
C VAL A 596 -17.91 16.51 -9.80
N SER A 597 -18.96 16.62 -8.98
CA SER A 597 -20.14 17.44 -9.28
C SER A 597 -19.80 18.93 -9.47
N ASN A 598 -18.88 19.47 -8.68
CA ASN A 598 -18.41 20.85 -8.83
C ASN A 598 -17.53 21.02 -10.07
N ALA A 599 -16.58 20.11 -10.32
CA ALA A 599 -15.74 20.14 -11.52
C ALA A 599 -16.61 20.13 -12.79
N ARG A 600 -17.59 19.22 -12.83
CA ARG A 600 -18.60 19.13 -13.89
C ARG A 600 -19.35 20.44 -14.07
N ALA A 601 -20.00 20.94 -13.02
CA ALA A 601 -20.85 22.13 -13.13
C ALA A 601 -20.08 23.38 -13.58
N VAL A 602 -18.82 23.53 -13.18
CA VAL A 602 -17.96 24.64 -13.63
C VAL A 602 -17.57 24.43 -15.10
N ALA A 603 -17.21 23.22 -15.51
CA ALA A 603 -16.90 22.91 -16.92
C ALA A 603 -18.11 23.15 -17.82
N GLU A 604 -19.31 22.70 -17.43
CA GLU A 604 -20.55 22.93 -18.17
C GLU A 604 -20.86 24.43 -18.31
N SER A 605 -20.65 25.19 -17.22
CA SER A 605 -20.87 26.64 -17.22
C SER A 605 -19.87 27.37 -18.11
N LEU A 606 -18.58 26.96 -18.08
CA LEU A 606 -17.54 27.54 -18.94
C LEU A 606 -17.82 27.24 -20.42
N ILE A 607 -18.17 26.00 -20.76
CA ILE A 607 -18.53 25.61 -22.13
C ILE A 607 -19.74 26.41 -22.61
N ALA A 608 -20.80 26.52 -21.78
CA ALA A 608 -21.98 27.31 -22.14
C ALA A 608 -21.65 28.80 -22.35
N ASP A 609 -20.73 29.34 -21.55
CA ASP A 609 -20.24 30.71 -21.69
C ASP A 609 -19.45 30.90 -23.00
N LEU A 610 -18.59 29.95 -23.36
CA LEU A 610 -17.83 29.94 -24.61
C LEU A 610 -18.74 29.75 -25.84
N ASP A 611 -19.72 28.85 -25.78
CA ASP A 611 -20.72 28.62 -26.84
C ASP A 611 -21.51 29.89 -27.22
N VAL A 612 -21.76 30.78 -26.26
CA VAL A 612 -22.51 32.04 -26.48
C VAL A 612 -21.64 33.08 -27.19
N ASP A 613 -20.32 32.97 -27.10
CA ASP A 613 -19.38 33.94 -27.63
C ASP A 613 -18.77 33.45 -28.94
N THR A 614 -19.29 33.99 -30.03
CA THR A 614 -18.89 33.60 -31.37
C THR A 614 -17.48 34.05 -31.76
N GLU A 615 -16.75 34.73 -30.87
CA GLU A 615 -15.37 35.18 -31.11
C GLU A 615 -14.31 34.21 -30.58
N ILE A 616 -14.69 33.18 -29.80
CA ILE A 616 -13.76 32.18 -29.25
C ILE A 616 -14.20 30.78 -29.69
N GLU A 617 -13.40 30.10 -30.49
CA GLU A 617 -13.59 28.68 -30.80
C GLU A 617 -12.96 27.81 -29.69
N TYR A 618 -13.64 26.74 -29.29
CA TYR A 618 -13.09 25.79 -28.30
C TYR A 618 -13.19 24.35 -28.78
N ALA A 619 -12.28 23.51 -28.28
CA ALA A 619 -12.36 22.07 -28.41
C ALA A 619 -12.35 21.40 -27.03
N ASN A 620 -13.11 20.32 -26.90
CA ASN A 620 -13.12 19.48 -25.71
C ASN A 620 -12.23 18.25 -25.97
N ILE A 621 -11.25 18.00 -25.11
CA ILE A 621 -10.26 16.92 -25.29
C ILE A 621 -10.89 15.54 -25.45
N HIS A 622 -11.98 15.25 -24.72
CA HIS A 622 -12.67 13.96 -24.80
C HIS A 622 -13.37 13.77 -26.13
N THR A 623 -13.77 14.87 -26.79
CA THR A 623 -14.31 14.80 -28.15
C THR A 623 -13.21 14.46 -29.15
N VAL A 624 -12.07 15.14 -29.07
CA VAL A 624 -10.92 14.88 -29.94
C VAL A 624 -10.40 13.45 -29.75
N TYR A 625 -10.21 13.01 -28.51
CA TYR A 625 -9.72 11.68 -28.17
C TYR A 625 -10.66 10.56 -28.65
N ARG A 626 -11.98 10.72 -28.48
CA ARG A 626 -12.97 9.75 -29.00
C ARG A 626 -12.95 9.66 -30.53
N ASP A 627 -12.82 10.79 -31.21
CA ASP A 627 -12.82 10.81 -32.67
C ASP A 627 -11.59 10.05 -33.20
N LEU A 628 -10.44 10.13 -32.52
CA LEU A 628 -9.25 9.30 -32.80
C LEU A 628 -9.49 7.80 -32.60
N ILE A 629 -10.18 7.38 -31.52
CA ILE A 629 -10.54 5.96 -31.31
C ILE A 629 -11.38 5.45 -32.50
N THR A 630 -12.33 6.26 -32.96
CA THR A 630 -13.27 5.89 -34.03
C THR A 630 -12.56 5.77 -35.39
N ASP A 631 -11.61 6.67 -35.66
CA ASP A 631 -10.86 6.69 -36.92
C ASP A 631 -9.76 5.61 -36.99
N ALA A 632 -9.25 5.18 -35.84
CA ALA A 632 -8.15 4.21 -35.76
C ALA A 632 -8.57 2.75 -35.94
N GLU A 633 -9.87 2.39 -35.91
CA GLU A 633 -10.33 0.99 -35.86
C GLU A 633 -9.65 0.07 -36.91
N PRO A 634 -8.68 -0.77 -36.49
CA PRO A 634 -8.07 -1.74 -37.40
C PRO A 634 -9.06 -2.88 -37.66
N PRO A 635 -8.94 -3.62 -38.79
CA PRO A 635 -9.77 -4.79 -39.00
C PRO A 635 -9.51 -5.81 -37.88
N LEU A 636 -10.56 -6.05 -37.09
CA LEU A 636 -10.56 -7.02 -36.00
C LEU A 636 -9.98 -8.37 -36.47
N PRO A 637 -9.17 -9.08 -35.67
CA PRO A 637 -8.83 -10.46 -35.94
C PRO A 637 -10.12 -11.28 -36.15
N GLU A 638 -10.15 -12.11 -37.19
CA GLU A 638 -11.36 -12.85 -37.59
C GLU A 638 -11.85 -13.85 -36.52
N ASN A 639 -11.02 -14.19 -35.52
CA ASN A 639 -11.34 -15.08 -34.41
C ASN A 639 -10.86 -14.48 -33.06
N LEU A 640 -11.65 -13.60 -32.47
CA LEU A 640 -11.55 -13.23 -31.04
C LEU A 640 -12.64 -13.99 -30.28
N ASP A 641 -12.54 -15.32 -30.28
CA ASP A 641 -13.55 -16.20 -29.67
C ASP A 641 -13.04 -16.87 -28.38
N SER A 642 -11.73 -16.82 -28.11
CA SER A 642 -11.08 -17.41 -26.94
C SER A 642 -10.66 -16.31 -25.94
N PRO A 643 -10.82 -16.52 -24.61
CA PRO A 643 -10.33 -15.60 -23.58
C PRO A 643 -8.82 -15.30 -23.68
N SER A 644 -8.03 -16.24 -24.18
CA SER A 644 -6.59 -16.06 -24.44
C SER A 644 -6.28 -15.05 -25.56
N ASP A 645 -7.29 -14.65 -26.32
CA ASP A 645 -7.14 -13.68 -27.41
C ASP A 645 -7.27 -12.23 -26.89
N PHE A 646 -7.64 -12.06 -25.62
CA PHE A 646 -7.67 -10.78 -24.92
C PHE A 646 -6.60 -10.79 -23.83
N ASP A 647 -5.52 -10.05 -24.05
CA ASP A 647 -4.60 -9.65 -22.99
C ASP A 647 -4.70 -8.14 -22.75
N ARG A 648 -4.17 -7.70 -21.60
CA ARG A 648 -4.15 -6.30 -21.16
C ARG A 648 -3.59 -5.39 -22.25
N ASP A 649 -2.47 -5.78 -22.84
CA ASP A 649 -1.74 -4.99 -23.81
C ASP A 649 -2.52 -4.86 -25.13
N THR A 650 -3.28 -5.88 -25.53
CA THR A 650 -4.07 -5.88 -26.77
C THR A 650 -5.20 -4.86 -26.75
N VAL A 651 -5.86 -4.66 -25.60
CA VAL A 651 -6.91 -3.65 -25.45
C VAL A 651 -6.30 -2.26 -25.35
N TYR A 652 -5.25 -2.10 -24.55
CA TYR A 652 -4.59 -0.81 -24.31
C TYR A 652 -3.84 -0.26 -25.54
N ASN A 653 -3.24 -1.14 -26.36
CA ASN A 653 -2.51 -0.78 -27.58
C ASN A 653 -3.42 -0.35 -28.76
N GLN A 654 -4.75 -0.50 -28.62
CA GLN A 654 -5.71 0.00 -29.60
C GLN A 654 -6.20 1.42 -29.31
N LEU A 655 -5.85 1.96 -28.15
CA LEU A 655 -6.15 3.35 -27.80
C LEU A 655 -5.17 4.30 -28.52
N PRO A 656 -5.61 5.53 -28.87
CA PRO A 656 -4.73 6.56 -29.42
C PRO A 656 -3.50 6.77 -28.53
N THR A 657 -2.33 6.94 -29.15
CA THR A 657 -1.12 7.28 -28.36
C THR A 657 -1.18 8.73 -27.88
N PRO A 658 -0.39 9.10 -26.85
CA PRO A 658 -0.22 10.50 -26.46
C PRO A 658 0.19 11.38 -27.65
N GLU A 659 1.08 10.89 -28.53
CA GLU A 659 1.51 11.64 -29.71
C GLU A 659 0.36 11.86 -30.72
N ASP A 660 -0.47 10.84 -30.98
CA ASP A 660 -1.65 10.97 -31.84
C ASP A 660 -2.62 12.02 -31.28
N LEU A 661 -2.82 12.04 -29.96
CA LEU A 661 -3.67 13.01 -29.28
C LEU A 661 -3.11 14.42 -29.40
N VAL A 662 -1.81 14.61 -29.16
CA VAL A 662 -1.15 15.92 -29.27
C VAL A 662 -1.20 16.45 -30.71
N GLU A 663 -0.88 15.61 -31.71
CA GLU A 663 -0.96 16.01 -33.12
C GLU A 663 -2.37 16.47 -33.48
N SER A 664 -3.39 15.72 -33.04
CA SER A 664 -4.79 16.07 -33.26
C SER A 664 -5.18 17.38 -32.59
N LEU A 665 -4.82 17.58 -31.32
CA LEU A 665 -5.10 18.81 -30.56
C LEU A 665 -4.44 20.05 -31.18
N LEU A 666 -3.16 19.95 -31.57
CA LEU A 666 -2.42 21.03 -32.24
C LEU A 666 -2.95 21.33 -33.65
N SER A 667 -3.66 20.39 -34.27
CA SER A 667 -4.28 20.59 -35.59
C SER A 667 -5.67 21.23 -35.52
N THR A 668 -6.24 21.42 -34.32
CA THR A 668 -7.54 22.08 -34.16
C THR A 668 -7.45 23.57 -34.42
N ASP A 669 -8.49 24.16 -35.01
CA ASP A 669 -8.62 25.62 -35.17
C ASP A 669 -9.13 26.31 -33.87
N ALA A 670 -9.05 25.63 -32.72
CA ALA A 670 -9.61 26.12 -31.46
C ALA A 670 -8.70 27.19 -30.82
N ASP A 671 -9.32 28.21 -30.23
CA ASP A 671 -8.64 29.20 -29.39
C ASP A 671 -8.47 28.68 -27.94
N VAL A 672 -9.35 27.77 -27.50
CA VAL A 672 -9.35 27.21 -26.13
C VAL A 672 -9.52 25.69 -26.14
N LEU A 673 -8.65 24.98 -25.41
CA LEU A 673 -8.79 23.55 -25.14
C LEU A 673 -9.35 23.34 -23.74
N VAL A 674 -10.55 22.76 -23.64
CA VAL A 674 -11.18 22.43 -22.35
C VAL A 674 -10.93 20.96 -22.01
N VAL A 675 -10.35 20.73 -20.83
CA VAL A 675 -9.84 19.42 -20.38
C VAL A 675 -10.48 19.05 -19.02
N PRO A 676 -11.72 18.53 -18.99
CA PRO A 676 -12.31 18.01 -17.76
C PRO A 676 -11.68 16.67 -17.36
N LEU A 677 -11.15 16.50 -16.16
CA LEU A 677 -10.47 15.27 -15.71
C LEU A 677 -10.81 14.91 -14.27
N THR A 678 -11.45 13.77 -14.04
CA THR A 678 -11.84 13.31 -12.70
C THR A 678 -11.63 11.81 -12.54
N THR A 679 -11.91 11.28 -11.34
CA THR A 679 -11.90 9.83 -11.09
C THR A 679 -12.98 9.06 -11.87
N ARG A 680 -13.97 9.75 -12.46
CA ARG A 680 -15.03 9.13 -13.29
C ARG A 680 -14.68 8.97 -14.76
N ASN A 681 -13.50 9.42 -15.19
CA ASN A 681 -12.97 9.05 -16.50
C ASN A 681 -12.50 7.59 -16.44
N ARG A 682 -12.67 6.83 -17.55
CA ARG A 682 -12.15 5.45 -17.63
C ARG A 682 -10.65 5.47 -17.31
N PRO A 683 -10.13 4.56 -16.46
CA PRO A 683 -8.73 4.55 -16.09
C PRO A 683 -7.76 4.59 -17.28
N CYS A 684 -8.04 3.82 -18.33
CA CYS A 684 -7.21 3.81 -19.55
C CYS A 684 -7.23 5.15 -20.31
N ASP A 685 -8.40 5.75 -20.52
CA ASP A 685 -8.54 7.05 -21.19
C ASP A 685 -7.86 8.15 -20.38
N ARG A 686 -8.04 8.13 -19.06
CA ARG A 686 -7.47 9.10 -18.14
C ARG A 686 -5.95 9.09 -18.21
N SER A 687 -5.32 7.90 -18.22
CA SER A 687 -3.87 7.77 -18.41
C SER A 687 -3.43 8.39 -19.74
N ARG A 688 -4.01 7.96 -20.87
CA ARG A 688 -3.64 8.51 -22.20
C ARG A 688 -3.82 10.02 -22.31
N ILE A 689 -4.89 10.56 -21.72
CA ILE A 689 -5.18 12.00 -21.74
C ILE A 689 -4.20 12.77 -20.84
N LEU A 690 -3.83 12.23 -19.68
CA LEU A 690 -2.84 12.86 -18.81
C LEU A 690 -1.46 12.89 -19.47
N ASP A 691 -1.04 11.78 -20.08
CA ASP A 691 0.23 11.69 -20.81
C ASP A 691 0.25 12.70 -21.98
N GLY A 692 -0.79 12.70 -22.82
CA GLY A 692 -0.89 13.65 -23.93
C GLY A 692 -1.01 15.11 -23.48
N LEU A 693 -1.65 15.37 -22.33
CA LEU A 693 -1.69 16.71 -21.73
C LEU A 693 -0.30 17.15 -21.24
N SER A 694 0.47 16.23 -20.65
CA SER A 694 1.84 16.49 -20.23
C SER A 694 2.72 16.84 -21.42
N ASP A 695 2.72 15.99 -22.46
CA ASP A 695 3.45 16.20 -23.71
C ASP A 695 3.06 17.52 -24.39
N LEU A 696 1.76 17.87 -24.35
CA LEU A 696 1.26 19.11 -24.91
C LEU A 696 1.80 20.31 -24.13
N LEU A 697 1.71 20.31 -22.79
CA LEU A 697 2.19 21.41 -21.95
C LEU A 697 3.71 21.63 -22.11
N GLU A 698 4.49 20.56 -22.26
CA GLU A 698 5.95 20.64 -22.50
C GLU A 698 6.31 21.28 -23.84
N GLN A 699 5.46 21.11 -24.86
CA GLN A 699 5.68 21.65 -26.20
C GLN A 699 5.35 23.15 -26.31
N TYR A 700 4.72 23.76 -25.30
CA TYR A 700 4.36 25.17 -25.37
C TYR A 700 5.63 26.04 -25.39
N PRO A 701 5.80 26.92 -26.40
CA PRO A 701 6.97 27.78 -26.51
C PRO A 701 7.14 28.59 -25.22
N ARG A 702 8.36 28.80 -24.74
CA ARG A 702 8.61 29.60 -23.52
C ARG A 702 8.61 31.12 -23.77
N SER A 703 8.53 31.53 -25.04
CA SER A 703 8.56 32.93 -25.50
C SER A 703 7.18 33.35 -25.97
N GLU A 704 6.65 34.42 -25.38
CA GLU A 704 5.34 35.02 -25.71
C GLU A 704 5.18 35.32 -27.22
N ALA A 705 6.28 35.61 -27.93
CA ALA A 705 6.27 35.94 -29.36
C ALA A 705 6.10 34.74 -30.30
N ASP A 706 6.29 33.51 -29.81
CA ASP A 706 6.20 32.28 -30.60
C ASP A 706 4.88 31.51 -30.33
N ARG A 707 3.97 32.11 -29.54
CA ARG A 707 2.73 31.49 -29.04
C ARG A 707 1.44 31.91 -29.76
N ASP A 708 1.52 32.86 -30.70
CA ASP A 708 0.35 33.53 -31.32
C ASP A 708 -0.66 32.58 -32.02
N ASP A 709 -0.30 31.30 -32.24
CA ASP A 709 -1.13 30.30 -32.93
C ASP A 709 -1.51 29.08 -32.06
N LEU A 710 -1.25 29.08 -30.74
CA LEU A 710 -1.59 27.95 -29.84
C LEU A 710 -2.81 28.25 -28.95
N PRO A 711 -3.68 27.25 -28.69
CA PRO A 711 -4.84 27.45 -27.84
C PRO A 711 -4.49 27.66 -26.37
N THR A 712 -5.34 28.35 -25.61
CA THR A 712 -5.26 28.35 -24.14
C THR A 712 -5.78 27.01 -23.60
N ILE A 713 -5.00 26.32 -22.77
CA ILE A 713 -5.41 25.07 -22.13
C ILE A 713 -6.14 25.37 -20.81
N VAL A 714 -7.32 24.79 -20.61
CA VAL A 714 -8.09 24.91 -19.36
C VAL A 714 -8.46 23.54 -18.84
N ALA A 715 -7.70 23.07 -17.84
CA ALA A 715 -7.96 21.81 -17.15
C ALA A 715 -8.88 22.02 -15.94
N LEU A 716 -9.98 21.27 -15.88
CA LEU A 716 -10.91 21.28 -14.75
C LEU A 716 -10.93 19.91 -14.11
N THR A 717 -10.43 19.81 -12.88
CA THR A 717 -10.14 18.52 -12.26
C THR A 717 -10.57 18.43 -10.80
N THR A 718 -10.47 17.23 -10.24
CA THR A 718 -10.53 16.99 -8.78
C THR A 718 -9.12 16.87 -8.21
N GLN A 719 -8.97 16.33 -7.00
CA GLN A 719 -7.68 16.09 -6.34
C GLN A 719 -6.75 15.12 -7.11
N LEU A 720 -7.23 14.52 -8.21
CA LEU A 720 -6.49 13.61 -9.08
C LEU A 720 -5.10 14.14 -9.50
N ILE A 721 -5.00 15.45 -9.78
CA ILE A 721 -3.77 16.09 -10.29
C ILE A 721 -2.88 16.63 -9.16
N GLU A 722 -3.37 16.67 -7.91
CA GLU A 722 -2.59 17.21 -6.77
C GLU A 722 -1.33 16.38 -6.52
N ALA A 723 -1.39 15.08 -6.79
CA ALA A 723 -0.34 14.13 -6.48
C ALA A 723 -0.21 13.05 -7.58
N GLY A 724 1.02 12.73 -7.98
CA GLY A 724 1.30 11.66 -8.96
C GLY A 724 1.10 12.00 -10.41
N VAL A 725 1.06 13.28 -10.77
CA VAL A 725 1.00 13.69 -12.17
C VAL A 725 2.03 14.79 -12.40
N ASP A 726 2.96 14.58 -13.34
CA ASP A 726 4.06 15.51 -13.60
C ASP A 726 3.70 16.67 -14.55
N ILE A 727 2.65 17.42 -14.20
CA ILE A 727 2.17 18.54 -15.02
C ILE A 727 2.27 19.89 -14.29
N SER A 728 2.38 20.95 -15.08
CA SER A 728 2.49 22.32 -14.57
C SER A 728 1.74 23.34 -15.44
N PHE A 729 1.08 24.29 -14.78
CA PHE A 729 0.24 25.31 -15.40
C PHE A 729 0.68 26.73 -15.02
N GLU A 730 0.36 27.71 -15.87
CA GLU A 730 0.68 29.12 -15.62
C GLU A 730 -0.17 29.72 -14.48
N SER A 731 -1.47 29.40 -14.48
CA SER A 731 -2.43 29.84 -13.48
C SER A 731 -3.18 28.66 -12.87
N LEU A 732 -3.48 28.75 -11.58
CA LEU A 732 -4.15 27.70 -10.81
C LEU A 732 -5.26 28.30 -9.95
N TYR A 733 -6.44 27.67 -10.00
CA TYR A 733 -7.57 27.91 -9.10
C TYR A 733 -7.81 26.66 -8.25
N ARG A 734 -7.86 26.83 -6.93
CA ARG A 734 -8.10 25.73 -5.99
C ARG A 734 -9.28 26.03 -5.08
N ASP A 735 -10.30 25.17 -5.11
CA ASP A 735 -11.37 25.19 -4.10
C ASP A 735 -10.78 25.01 -2.70
N ILE A 736 -11.35 25.65 -1.68
CA ILE A 736 -10.80 25.63 -0.32
C ILE A 736 -10.67 24.19 0.18
N ALA A 737 -9.56 23.85 0.84
CA ALA A 737 -9.21 22.50 1.26
C ALA A 737 -8.31 22.54 2.51
N PRO A 738 -7.93 21.41 3.13
CA PRO A 738 -6.84 21.36 4.10
C PRO A 738 -5.57 22.03 3.55
N TYR A 739 -4.78 22.64 4.44
CA TYR A 739 -3.71 23.55 4.04
C TYR A 739 -2.63 22.84 3.22
N ASP A 740 -2.30 21.60 3.57
CA ASP A 740 -1.40 20.71 2.84
C ASP A 740 -1.87 20.47 1.40
N SER A 741 -3.17 20.22 1.16
CA SER A 741 -3.72 20.08 -0.19
C SER A 741 -3.55 21.38 -1.01
N LEU A 742 -3.66 22.55 -0.37
CA LEU A 742 -3.40 23.84 -1.04
C LEU A 742 -1.93 24.00 -1.43
N VAL A 743 -1.00 23.54 -0.59
CA VAL A 743 0.46 23.56 -0.87
C VAL A 743 0.81 22.59 -1.99
N GLN A 744 0.24 21.37 -1.98
CA GLN A 744 0.42 20.38 -3.04
C GLN A 744 -0.10 20.91 -4.38
N ALA A 745 -1.32 21.47 -4.40
CA ALA A 745 -1.89 22.12 -5.57
C ALA A 745 -0.99 23.26 -6.08
N ALA A 746 -0.51 24.14 -5.21
CA ALA A 746 0.38 25.24 -5.59
C ALA A 746 1.69 24.75 -6.24
N GLY A 747 2.14 23.53 -5.93
CA GLY A 747 3.28 22.87 -6.58
C GLY A 747 3.06 22.45 -8.04
N ARG A 748 1.83 22.53 -8.56
CA ARG A 748 1.45 22.29 -9.97
C ARG A 748 1.35 23.59 -10.78
N CYS A 749 1.77 24.71 -10.21
CA CYS A 749 1.76 26.02 -10.85
C CYS A 749 3.19 26.53 -11.03
N ASN A 750 3.58 26.78 -12.28
CA ASN A 750 4.92 27.27 -12.67
C ASN A 750 6.06 26.42 -12.11
N ARG A 751 5.86 25.11 -11.94
CA ARG A 751 6.67 24.20 -11.14
C ARG A 751 8.18 24.26 -11.41
N ASP A 752 8.58 24.35 -12.68
CA ASP A 752 9.98 24.37 -13.13
C ASP A 752 10.40 25.76 -13.62
N TYR A 753 9.67 26.81 -13.23
CA TYR A 753 9.87 28.21 -13.63
C TYR A 753 9.73 28.44 -15.13
N GLU A 754 8.98 27.58 -15.82
CA GLU A 754 8.76 27.60 -17.26
C GLU A 754 8.02 28.86 -17.73
N TYR A 755 7.27 29.52 -16.84
CA TYR A 755 6.64 30.83 -17.07
C TYR A 755 7.44 32.00 -16.47
N GLY A 756 8.62 31.73 -15.88
CA GLY A 756 9.51 32.71 -15.26
C GLY A 756 9.31 32.89 -13.75
N ILE A 757 10.33 33.43 -13.07
CA ILE A 757 10.34 33.59 -11.60
C ILE A 757 9.19 34.50 -11.14
N GLY A 758 8.32 33.97 -10.28
CA GLY A 758 7.21 34.69 -9.65
C GLY A 758 6.00 34.95 -10.54
N ASN A 759 5.94 34.35 -11.75
CA ASN A 759 4.86 34.56 -12.70
C ASN A 759 3.69 33.58 -12.50
N GLY A 760 3.90 32.47 -11.80
CA GLY A 760 2.84 31.54 -11.44
C GLY A 760 1.79 32.20 -10.53
N LYS A 761 0.52 31.97 -10.81
CA LYS A 761 -0.59 32.52 -10.04
C LYS A 761 -1.45 31.42 -9.45
N VAL A 762 -1.57 31.43 -8.12
CA VAL A 762 -2.48 30.53 -7.41
C VAL A 762 -3.61 31.34 -6.81
N THR A 763 -4.85 30.94 -7.04
CA THR A 763 -6.05 31.54 -6.47
C THR A 763 -6.81 30.52 -5.65
N VAL A 764 -6.99 30.79 -4.36
CA VAL A 764 -7.84 29.99 -3.47
C VAL A 764 -9.23 30.62 -3.41
N TRP A 765 -10.25 29.86 -3.78
CA TRP A 765 -11.66 30.28 -3.79
C TRP A 765 -12.55 29.27 -3.04
N GLN A 766 -13.82 29.61 -2.84
CA GLN A 766 -14.78 28.75 -2.14
C GLN A 766 -16.05 28.60 -3.01
N LEU A 767 -16.40 27.37 -3.39
CA LEU A 767 -17.54 27.08 -4.27
C LEU A 767 -18.81 26.68 -3.49
N ASP A 768 -19.97 26.95 -4.09
CA ASP A 768 -21.27 26.42 -3.65
C ASP A 768 -21.40 24.92 -3.97
N ALA A 769 -22.09 24.17 -3.11
CA ALA A 769 -22.37 22.75 -3.32
C ALA A 769 -23.18 22.47 -4.59
N GLN A 770 -22.77 21.45 -5.33
CA GLN A 770 -23.50 20.95 -6.50
C GLN A 770 -24.09 19.55 -6.30
N ASP A 771 -23.84 18.93 -5.14
CA ASP A 771 -24.42 17.65 -4.75
C ASP A 771 -25.78 17.86 -4.07
N PRO A 772 -26.90 17.37 -4.65
CA PRO A 772 -28.24 17.49 -4.08
C PRO A 772 -28.36 16.97 -2.65
N ALA A 773 -27.55 15.98 -2.27
CA ALA A 773 -27.55 15.42 -0.91
C ALA A 773 -26.89 16.36 0.11
N ASN A 774 -26.00 17.25 -0.33
CA ASN A 774 -25.14 18.09 0.50
C ASN A 774 -25.31 19.60 0.25
N MET A 775 -26.45 20.03 -0.30
CA MET A 775 -26.76 21.44 -0.65
C MET A 775 -26.64 22.46 0.51
N ASN A 776 -26.51 22.01 1.75
CA ASN A 776 -26.44 22.85 2.95
C ASN A 776 -25.02 23.05 3.51
N ARG A 777 -24.00 22.47 2.87
CA ARG A 777 -22.59 22.52 3.28
C ARG A 777 -21.74 22.79 2.06
N ILE A 778 -20.64 23.52 2.18
CA ILE A 778 -19.74 23.72 1.03
C ILE A 778 -19.03 22.39 0.67
N PRO A 779 -18.56 22.22 -0.58
CA PRO A 779 -17.85 21.02 -1.04
C PRO A 779 -16.77 20.53 -0.08
N ALA A 780 -15.95 21.46 0.41
CA ALA A 780 -14.86 21.16 1.32
C ALA A 780 -15.36 20.53 2.63
N GLU A 781 -16.45 21.03 3.21
CA GLU A 781 -16.91 20.62 4.55
C GLU A 781 -17.30 19.16 4.61
N TYR A 782 -18.01 18.64 3.61
CA TYR A 782 -18.41 17.24 3.60
C TYR A 782 -17.36 16.31 2.99
N VAL A 783 -16.31 16.85 2.37
CA VAL A 783 -15.15 16.05 1.94
C VAL A 783 -14.17 15.87 3.10
N TYR A 784 -13.81 16.95 3.81
CA TYR A 784 -12.69 16.95 4.76
C TYR A 784 -13.11 16.98 6.24
N ASN A 785 -14.23 17.61 6.62
CA ASN A 785 -14.63 17.68 8.05
C ASN A 785 -15.41 16.43 8.53
N GLN A 786 -15.17 15.25 7.94
CA GLN A 786 -15.82 13.99 8.34
C GLN A 786 -15.27 13.46 9.69
N SER A 787 -14.02 13.80 9.99
CA SER A 787 -13.23 13.40 11.16
C SER A 787 -13.61 14.09 12.48
N GLY A 788 -14.53 15.07 12.44
CA GLY A 788 -14.86 15.92 13.59
C GLY A 788 -13.77 16.94 13.96
N ILE A 789 -12.63 16.93 13.25
CA ILE A 789 -11.57 17.94 13.33
C ILE A 789 -11.89 19.04 12.31
N ASN A 790 -11.69 20.31 12.70
CA ASN A 790 -12.13 21.44 11.90
C ASN A 790 -11.01 22.03 11.01
N GLU A 791 -10.44 21.18 10.16
CA GLU A 791 -9.29 21.51 9.31
C GLU A 791 -9.52 22.79 8.49
N LEU A 792 -10.69 22.91 7.87
CA LEU A 792 -10.99 24.05 7.00
C LEU A 792 -10.98 25.39 7.74
N ASN A 793 -11.53 25.45 8.95
CA ASN A 793 -11.49 26.69 9.72
C ASN A 793 -10.06 27.08 10.09
N LYS A 794 -9.19 26.10 10.35
CA LYS A 794 -7.76 26.34 10.60
C LYS A 794 -7.06 26.84 9.34
N THR A 795 -7.37 26.25 8.19
CA THR A 795 -6.86 26.73 6.91
C THR A 795 -7.25 28.19 6.66
N VAL A 796 -8.53 28.53 6.78
CA VAL A 796 -9.03 29.90 6.55
C VAL A 796 -8.42 30.89 7.53
N GLN A 797 -8.26 30.50 8.80
CA GLN A 797 -7.60 31.31 9.82
C GLN A 797 -6.14 31.60 9.44
N SER A 798 -5.37 30.56 9.12
CA SER A 798 -3.96 30.71 8.74
C SER A 798 -3.79 31.56 7.47
N LEU A 799 -4.57 31.29 6.42
CA LEU A 799 -4.55 32.09 5.18
C LEU A 799 -4.84 33.57 5.48
N THR A 800 -5.87 33.85 6.28
CA THR A 800 -6.29 35.23 6.59
C THR A 800 -5.23 36.00 7.38
N GLN A 801 -4.49 35.32 8.27
CA GLN A 801 -3.40 35.93 9.04
C GLN A 801 -2.24 36.39 8.16
N HIS A 802 -1.97 35.67 7.06
CA HIS A 802 -0.86 35.94 6.14
C HIS A 802 -1.21 36.88 4.98
N ILE A 803 -2.48 37.30 4.85
CA ILE A 803 -2.89 38.27 3.83
C ILE A 803 -2.23 39.64 4.10
N ARG A 804 -1.44 40.12 3.13
CA ARG A 804 -0.92 41.49 3.16
C ARG A 804 -2.05 42.51 2.90
N THR A 805 -2.14 43.52 3.77
CA THR A 805 -3.28 44.46 3.91
C THR A 805 -3.65 45.26 2.65
N ASP A 806 -2.79 45.32 1.64
CA ASP A 806 -2.98 46.18 0.47
C ASP A 806 -3.46 45.44 -0.79
N ARG A 807 -3.37 44.11 -0.89
CA ARG A 807 -3.73 43.38 -2.14
C ARG A 807 -4.30 41.96 -2.04
N ARG A 808 -4.59 41.40 -0.86
CA ARG A 808 -5.08 39.98 -0.72
C ARG A 808 -4.13 38.92 -1.32
N HIS A 809 -2.84 39.26 -1.45
CA HIS A 809 -1.80 38.35 -1.89
C HIS A 809 -0.98 37.86 -0.70
N ILE A 810 -0.52 36.62 -0.80
CA ILE A 810 0.41 35.96 0.10
C ILE A 810 1.63 35.58 -0.76
N SER A 811 2.83 35.90 -0.28
CA SER A 811 4.07 35.45 -0.94
C SER A 811 4.19 33.93 -0.79
N GLN A 812 4.91 33.24 -1.68
CA GLN A 812 5.10 31.80 -1.51
C GLN A 812 5.72 31.45 -0.15
N GLN A 813 6.67 32.25 0.33
CA GLN A 813 7.29 32.04 1.63
C GLN A 813 6.29 32.19 2.79
N ASP A 814 5.48 33.25 2.79
CA ASP A 814 4.44 33.45 3.82
C ASP A 814 3.35 32.37 3.71
N PHE A 815 3.06 31.87 2.50
CA PHE A 815 2.09 30.81 2.27
C PHE A 815 2.59 29.47 2.81
N LEU A 816 3.86 29.12 2.58
CA LEU A 816 4.45 27.93 3.20
C LEU A 816 4.55 28.08 4.72
N GLY A 817 4.92 29.26 5.23
CA GLY A 817 4.91 29.54 6.67
C GLY A 817 3.53 29.43 7.31
N GLY A 818 2.46 29.76 6.59
CA GLY A 818 1.09 29.54 7.07
C GLY A 818 0.74 28.07 7.27
N TYR A 819 1.43 27.13 6.63
CA TYR A 819 1.25 25.71 6.93
C TYR A 819 1.73 25.38 8.36
N ASP A 820 2.83 25.98 8.81
CA ASP A 820 3.33 25.77 10.17
C ASP A 820 2.31 26.23 11.22
N ASP A 821 1.71 27.41 11.02
CA ASP A 821 0.62 27.92 11.87
C ASP A 821 -0.61 26.99 11.86
N TYR A 822 -1.02 26.52 10.67
CA TYR A 822 -2.09 25.54 10.52
C TYR A 822 -1.81 24.26 11.31
N ARG A 823 -0.60 23.72 11.14
CA ARG A 823 -0.13 22.49 11.77
C ARG A 823 -0.13 22.60 13.29
N GLU A 824 0.42 23.69 13.84
CA GLU A 824 0.43 23.93 15.28
C GLU A 824 -1.00 24.01 15.86
N GLU A 825 -1.93 24.63 15.13
CA GLU A 825 -3.31 24.71 15.58
C GLU A 825 -4.03 23.35 15.54
N ILE A 826 -3.86 22.57 14.47
CA ILE A 826 -4.46 21.23 14.37
C ILE A 826 -3.89 20.30 15.43
N ALA A 827 -2.60 20.39 15.74
CA ALA A 827 -1.95 19.59 16.79
C ALA A 827 -2.72 19.63 18.12
N THR A 828 -3.36 20.77 18.43
CA THR A 828 -4.14 20.95 19.66
C THR A 828 -5.52 20.30 19.67
N GLU A 829 -6.06 19.94 18.49
CA GLU A 829 -7.38 19.32 18.33
C GLU A 829 -7.30 17.80 18.18
N ILE A 830 -6.12 17.26 17.86
CA ILE A 830 -5.89 15.81 17.78
C ILE A 830 -6.13 15.21 19.16
N PRO A 831 -7.07 14.27 19.29
CA PRO A 831 -7.23 13.54 20.53
C PRO A 831 -5.96 12.74 20.82
N HIS A 832 -5.23 13.07 21.88
CA HIS A 832 -4.23 12.16 22.47
C HIS A 832 -4.99 10.98 23.10
N GLN A 833 -5.41 10.03 22.27
CA GLN A 833 -6.10 8.83 22.74
C GLN A 833 -5.10 7.89 23.42
N THR A 834 -5.59 7.13 24.40
CA THR A 834 -4.86 5.95 24.91
C THR A 834 -4.53 5.01 23.74
N PRO A 835 -3.39 4.30 23.75
CA PRO A 835 -3.04 3.35 22.71
C PRO A 835 -4.19 2.36 22.51
N ASP A 836 -4.80 2.33 21.33
CA ASP A 836 -5.84 1.33 21.03
C ASP A 836 -5.24 -0.09 21.08
N MET A 837 -3.94 -0.23 20.75
CA MET A 837 -3.18 -1.47 20.89
C MET A 837 -3.09 -1.97 22.34
N ASP A 838 -3.30 -1.11 23.36
CA ASP A 838 -3.38 -1.54 24.77
C ASP A 838 -4.64 -2.36 25.07
N SER A 839 -5.64 -2.34 24.19
CA SER A 839 -6.81 -3.23 24.31
C SER A 839 -6.48 -4.66 23.88
N VAL A 840 -5.48 -4.85 23.02
CA VAL A 840 -5.17 -6.11 22.33
C VAL A 840 -6.43 -6.71 21.66
N ASP A 841 -7.34 -5.84 21.20
CA ASP A 841 -8.54 -6.21 20.46
C ASP A 841 -8.26 -6.22 18.95
N GLY A 842 -7.67 -7.32 18.46
CA GLY A 842 -7.35 -7.49 17.04
C GLY A 842 -8.57 -7.35 16.12
N THR A 843 -9.77 -7.67 16.62
CA THR A 843 -11.01 -7.60 15.83
C THR A 843 -11.50 -6.17 15.68
N ALA A 844 -11.45 -5.35 16.73
CA ALA A 844 -11.79 -3.93 16.63
C ALA A 844 -10.74 -3.18 15.78
N MET A 845 -9.46 -3.53 15.92
CA MET A 845 -8.38 -2.93 15.12
C MET A 845 -8.56 -3.23 13.63
N SER A 846 -8.82 -4.49 13.25
CA SER A 846 -9.00 -4.87 11.84
C SER A 846 -10.24 -4.27 11.17
N GLN A 847 -11.23 -3.80 11.96
CA GLN A 847 -12.42 -3.11 11.45
C GLN A 847 -12.20 -1.61 11.27
N THR A 848 -11.09 -1.09 11.76
CA THR A 848 -10.71 0.31 11.57
C THR A 848 -9.94 0.42 10.26
N SER A 849 -10.56 0.98 9.21
CA SER A 849 -9.87 1.21 7.95
C SER A 849 -9.38 2.66 7.84
N LEU A 850 -8.29 2.84 7.08
CA LEU A 850 -7.83 4.17 6.66
C LEU A 850 -8.80 4.79 5.65
N ILE A 851 -9.56 3.96 4.93
CA ILE A 851 -10.54 4.36 3.92
C ILE A 851 -11.94 4.18 4.51
N ASP A 852 -12.71 5.26 4.59
CA ASP A 852 -14.10 5.18 5.02
C ASP A 852 -14.94 4.45 3.95
N ASP A 853 -15.30 3.19 4.20
CA ASP A 853 -16.14 2.32 3.34
C ASP A 853 -17.63 2.75 3.28
N ASP A 854 -17.91 3.99 3.67
CA ASP A 854 -19.26 4.52 3.87
C ASP A 854 -19.98 4.89 2.57
N ARG A 855 -19.28 4.87 1.43
CA ARG A 855 -19.86 5.11 0.11
C ARG A 855 -19.80 3.82 -0.70
N PRO A 856 -20.82 2.94 -0.62
CA PRO A 856 -20.83 1.79 -1.52
C PRO A 856 -20.74 2.28 -2.96
N GLU A 857 -19.95 1.64 -3.80
CA GLU A 857 -19.78 2.01 -5.21
C GLU A 857 -20.35 0.92 -6.13
N ILE A 858 -20.61 1.30 -7.37
CA ILE A 858 -21.03 0.42 -8.46
C ILE A 858 -20.04 0.63 -9.60
N THR A 859 -19.40 -0.44 -10.06
CA THR A 859 -18.54 -0.38 -11.25
C THR A 859 -19.38 -0.49 -12.53
N VAL A 860 -19.31 0.54 -13.37
CA VAL A 860 -19.94 0.59 -14.69
C VAL A 860 -18.87 0.48 -15.77
N TYR A 861 -18.93 -0.55 -16.61
CA TYR A 861 -18.01 -0.69 -17.73
C TYR A 861 -18.56 -0.01 -18.97
N VAL A 862 -17.76 0.89 -19.53
CA VAL A 862 -18.15 1.73 -20.67
C VAL A 862 -17.27 1.40 -21.86
N SER A 863 -17.88 0.83 -22.90
CA SER A 863 -17.22 0.53 -24.17
C SER A 863 -17.29 1.73 -25.13
N GLN A 864 -16.18 2.01 -25.81
CA GLN A 864 -16.00 3.02 -26.84
C GLN A 864 -15.46 2.44 -28.16
N SER A 865 -15.03 1.16 -28.20
CA SER A 865 -14.54 0.51 -29.41
C SER A 865 -15.21 -0.85 -29.69
N SER A 866 -15.16 -1.30 -30.95
CA SER A 866 -15.67 -2.63 -31.32
C SER A 866 -14.91 -3.80 -30.65
N THR A 867 -13.67 -3.59 -30.22
CA THR A 867 -12.89 -4.58 -29.45
C THR A 867 -13.39 -4.68 -28.01
N GLU A 868 -13.62 -3.55 -27.35
CA GLU A 868 -14.16 -3.50 -25.98
C GLU A 868 -15.57 -4.11 -25.91
N ASP A 869 -16.40 -3.87 -26.94
CA ASP A 869 -17.71 -4.52 -27.08
C ASP A 869 -17.60 -6.06 -27.09
N LYS A 870 -16.58 -6.61 -27.75
CA LYS A 870 -16.33 -8.06 -27.76
C LYS A 870 -15.80 -8.57 -26.42
N LEU A 871 -14.98 -7.79 -25.73
CA LEU A 871 -14.49 -8.14 -24.39
C LEU A 871 -15.66 -8.25 -23.39
N LEU A 872 -16.57 -7.27 -23.38
CA LEU A 872 -17.78 -7.31 -22.54
C LEU A 872 -18.67 -8.52 -22.88
N GLU A 873 -18.83 -8.83 -24.16
CA GLU A 873 -19.58 -10.01 -24.62
C GLU A 873 -18.89 -11.33 -24.23
N ALA A 874 -17.55 -11.39 -24.28
CA ALA A 874 -16.78 -12.56 -23.85
C ALA A 874 -16.94 -12.80 -22.34
N TYR A 875 -16.85 -11.75 -21.53
CA TYR A 875 -17.08 -11.83 -20.08
C TYR A 875 -18.49 -12.34 -19.77
N ARG A 876 -19.51 -11.79 -20.43
CA ARG A 876 -20.91 -12.24 -20.26
C ARG A 876 -21.12 -13.70 -20.61
N ARG A 877 -20.45 -14.19 -21.64
CA ARG A 877 -20.51 -15.62 -22.00
C ARG A 877 -19.83 -16.49 -20.96
N ALA A 878 -18.67 -16.06 -20.43
CA ALA A 878 -17.96 -16.76 -19.36
C ALA A 878 -18.78 -16.82 -18.07
N ASP A 879 -19.50 -15.74 -17.74
CA ASP A 879 -20.46 -15.68 -16.64
C ASP A 879 -21.59 -16.69 -16.82
N GLN A 880 -22.24 -16.70 -17.98
CA GLN A 880 -23.35 -17.63 -18.28
C GLN A 880 -23.00 -19.12 -18.18
N ILE A 881 -21.72 -19.48 -18.28
CA ILE A 881 -21.24 -20.87 -18.19
C ILE A 881 -20.53 -21.19 -16.86
N ASN A 882 -20.52 -20.28 -15.88
CA ASN A 882 -19.87 -20.41 -14.57
C ASN A 882 -18.40 -20.86 -14.64
N HIS A 883 -17.61 -20.30 -15.56
CA HIS A 883 -16.20 -20.65 -15.69
C HIS A 883 -15.29 -19.70 -14.90
N THR A 884 -15.10 -19.96 -13.60
CA THR A 884 -14.47 -19.05 -12.62
C THR A 884 -13.11 -18.50 -13.05
N SER A 885 -12.16 -19.36 -13.44
CA SER A 885 -10.82 -18.92 -13.87
C SER A 885 -10.85 -18.03 -15.12
N HIS A 886 -11.80 -18.26 -16.04
CA HIS A 886 -11.95 -17.43 -17.24
C HIS A 886 -12.63 -16.09 -16.93
N LYS A 887 -13.58 -16.07 -15.98
CA LYS A 887 -14.18 -14.81 -15.49
C LYS A 887 -13.10 -13.92 -14.88
N LEU A 888 -12.19 -14.47 -14.08
CA LEU A 888 -11.10 -13.73 -13.44
C LEU A 888 -10.17 -13.08 -14.47
N SER A 889 -9.64 -13.83 -15.43
CA SER A 889 -8.74 -13.28 -16.46
C SER A 889 -9.40 -12.17 -17.30
N LEU A 890 -10.68 -12.32 -17.66
CA LEU A 890 -11.42 -11.30 -18.40
C LEU A 890 -11.78 -10.09 -17.52
N ARG A 891 -12.01 -10.30 -16.22
CA ARG A 891 -12.29 -9.22 -15.25
C ARG A 891 -11.09 -8.30 -15.10
N GLU A 892 -9.87 -8.83 -15.09
CA GLU A 892 -8.65 -8.02 -15.10
C GLU A 892 -8.57 -7.11 -16.33
N CYS A 893 -8.87 -7.64 -17.51
CA CYS A 893 -8.93 -6.81 -18.73
C CYS A 893 -10.02 -5.73 -18.64
N LEU A 894 -11.15 -6.03 -18.01
CA LEU A 894 -12.27 -5.10 -17.85
C LEU A 894 -11.97 -3.97 -16.85
N ARG A 895 -11.12 -4.18 -15.83
CA ARG A 895 -10.80 -3.15 -14.81
C ARG A 895 -10.43 -1.80 -15.43
N HIS A 896 -9.70 -1.81 -16.54
CA HIS A 896 -9.24 -0.58 -17.21
C HIS A 896 -10.36 0.24 -17.88
N ILE A 897 -11.51 -0.36 -18.19
CA ILE A 897 -12.67 0.32 -18.79
C ILE A 897 -13.85 0.46 -17.81
N GLY A 898 -13.64 0.09 -16.54
CA GLY A 898 -14.60 0.24 -15.45
C GLY A 898 -14.53 1.62 -14.81
N CYS A 899 -15.68 2.22 -14.55
CA CYS A 899 -15.82 3.47 -13.82
C CYS A 899 -16.62 3.25 -12.55
N ASP A 900 -16.07 3.59 -11.40
CA ASP A 900 -16.79 3.47 -10.13
C ASP A 900 -17.71 4.66 -9.88
N VAL A 901 -18.95 4.36 -9.54
CA VAL A 901 -20.03 5.34 -9.34
C VAL A 901 -20.61 5.16 -7.94
N PRO A 902 -20.76 6.23 -7.13
CA PRO A 902 -21.36 6.13 -5.81
C PRO A 902 -22.78 5.55 -5.83
N ARG A 903 -23.05 4.55 -5.00
CA ARG A 903 -24.34 3.90 -4.79
C ARG A 903 -25.11 4.54 -3.65
N ASN A 904 -26.38 4.84 -3.92
CA ASN A 904 -27.34 5.21 -2.90
C ASN A 904 -27.92 3.92 -2.30
N ARG A 905 -27.76 3.72 -0.97
CA ARG A 905 -28.25 2.52 -0.27
C ARG A 905 -29.78 2.37 -0.34
N ASP A 906 -30.51 3.47 -0.53
CA ASP A 906 -31.98 3.50 -0.57
C ASP A 906 -32.58 3.31 -1.98
N GLU A 907 -31.76 3.32 -3.03
CA GLU A 907 -32.19 3.13 -4.41
C GLU A 907 -31.69 1.80 -5.00
N ASN A 908 -32.46 1.22 -5.91
CA ASN A 908 -32.00 0.05 -6.66
C ASN A 908 -30.84 0.50 -7.58
N PRO A 909 -29.68 -0.19 -7.56
CA PRO A 909 -28.51 0.14 -8.39
C PRO A 909 -28.83 0.39 -9.87
N ILE A 910 -29.70 -0.45 -10.46
CA ILE A 910 -30.14 -0.34 -11.85
C ILE A 910 -30.90 0.96 -12.05
N THR A 911 -31.80 1.29 -11.12
CA THR A 911 -32.64 2.49 -11.21
C THR A 911 -31.81 3.76 -11.01
N GLN A 912 -30.83 3.72 -10.10
CA GLN A 912 -29.92 4.84 -9.85
C GLN A 912 -29.02 5.11 -11.07
N VAL A 913 -28.39 4.07 -11.62
CA VAL A 913 -27.51 4.21 -12.79
C VAL A 913 -28.33 4.55 -14.05
N ALA A 914 -29.52 3.97 -14.23
CA ALA A 914 -30.44 4.32 -15.34
C ALA A 914 -31.09 5.72 -15.20
N HIS A 915 -31.09 6.32 -14.00
CA HIS A 915 -31.44 7.73 -13.84
C HIS A 915 -30.31 8.67 -14.27
N GLN A 916 -29.06 8.19 -14.21
CA GLN A 916 -27.86 8.95 -14.57
C GLN A 916 -27.46 8.73 -16.05
N LEU A 917 -27.74 7.55 -16.60
CA LEU A 917 -27.38 7.11 -17.96
C LEU A 917 -28.65 6.69 -18.74
N ASP A 918 -28.74 7.01 -20.05
CA ASP A 918 -29.92 6.67 -20.89
C ASP A 918 -30.17 5.14 -21.00
N ASP A 919 -31.36 4.76 -21.51
CA ASP A 919 -32.00 3.41 -21.55
C ASP A 919 -31.17 2.20 -22.11
N ASP A 920 -29.88 2.35 -22.45
CA ASP A 920 -29.03 1.32 -23.08
C ASP A 920 -28.09 0.55 -22.12
N LEU A 921 -28.27 0.71 -20.81
CA LEU A 921 -27.54 -0.02 -19.78
C LEU A 921 -28.01 -1.47 -19.66
N TYR A 922 -27.08 -2.41 -19.49
CA TYR A 922 -27.37 -3.83 -19.28
C TYR A 922 -26.55 -4.43 -18.14
N LEU A 923 -27.05 -5.51 -17.53
CA LEU A 923 -26.29 -6.29 -16.55
C LEU A 923 -25.21 -7.15 -17.24
N LEU A 924 -24.02 -7.20 -16.65
CA LEU A 924 -22.91 -8.06 -17.08
C LEU A 924 -22.87 -9.37 -16.29
N ASP A 925 -23.21 -9.33 -15.01
CA ASP A 925 -23.13 -10.46 -14.08
C ASP A 925 -24.44 -10.57 -13.29
N GLN A 926 -25.07 -11.75 -13.33
CA GLN A 926 -26.37 -11.99 -12.68
C GLN A 926 -26.26 -12.25 -11.17
N GLU A 927 -25.12 -12.78 -10.69
CA GLU A 927 -24.90 -13.16 -9.30
C GLU A 927 -24.39 -11.95 -8.49
N ALA A 928 -23.61 -11.08 -9.13
CA ALA A 928 -23.19 -9.78 -8.60
C ALA A 928 -24.33 -8.76 -8.46
N ALA A 929 -25.47 -8.97 -9.14
CA ALA A 929 -26.56 -7.99 -9.23
C ALA A 929 -27.21 -7.62 -7.88
N GLU A 930 -27.13 -8.51 -6.87
CA GLU A 930 -27.70 -8.25 -5.55
C GLU A 930 -26.72 -7.50 -4.62
N ASN A 931 -25.40 -7.64 -4.82
CA ASN A 931 -24.38 -7.12 -3.88
C ASN A 931 -23.39 -6.10 -4.48
N THR A 932 -22.87 -6.27 -5.70
CA THR A 932 -21.77 -5.45 -6.28
C THR A 932 -22.07 -4.80 -7.65
N GLY A 933 -23.06 -5.28 -8.41
CA GLY A 933 -23.64 -4.63 -9.59
C GLY A 933 -22.67 -4.33 -10.73
N LEU A 934 -22.30 -5.32 -11.54
CA LEU A 934 -21.50 -5.10 -12.77
C LEU A 934 -22.44 -4.76 -13.95
N TYR A 935 -22.30 -3.57 -14.52
CA TYR A 935 -23.10 -3.10 -15.66
C TYR A 935 -22.24 -2.82 -16.88
N GLY A 936 -22.76 -3.12 -18.06
CA GLY A 936 -22.15 -2.74 -19.33
C GLY A 936 -23.07 -1.81 -20.09
N TRP A 937 -22.49 -0.86 -20.82
CA TRP A 937 -23.22 0.07 -21.66
C TRP A 937 -22.78 -0.08 -23.11
N LYS A 938 -23.75 -0.08 -24.05
CA LYS A 938 -23.47 -0.18 -25.48
C LYS A 938 -23.49 1.20 -26.11
N GLY A 939 -22.38 1.60 -26.74
CA GLY A 939 -22.23 2.89 -27.41
C GLY A 939 -23.37 3.20 -28.39
N LEU A 940 -24.08 4.31 -28.16
CA LEU A 940 -25.02 4.90 -29.11
C LEU A 940 -24.32 5.74 -30.17
N SER A 941 -24.96 5.87 -31.33
CA SER A 941 -24.49 6.59 -32.53
C SER A 941 -23.98 8.02 -32.27
N ASN A 942 -23.07 8.48 -33.14
CA ASN A 942 -22.23 9.69 -33.05
C ASN A 942 -22.85 11.00 -32.51
N ASP A 943 -24.17 11.21 -32.56
CA ASP A 943 -24.80 12.46 -32.07
C ASP A 943 -25.30 12.38 -30.60
N GLU A 944 -25.58 11.20 -30.04
CA GLU A 944 -26.07 11.04 -28.65
C GLU A 944 -24.93 10.89 -27.62
N SER A 945 -23.74 10.45 -28.07
CA SER A 945 -22.52 10.30 -27.26
C SER A 945 -21.99 11.61 -26.67
N LYS A 946 -22.25 12.75 -27.34
CA LYS A 946 -21.97 14.11 -26.82
C LYS A 946 -22.63 14.38 -25.48
N SER A 947 -23.78 13.75 -25.22
CA SER A 947 -24.56 13.96 -24.00
C SER A 947 -24.13 13.06 -22.85
N ILE A 948 -23.54 11.88 -23.10
CA ILE A 948 -23.31 10.86 -22.07
C ILE A 948 -21.90 10.93 -21.47
N THR A 949 -20.87 11.19 -22.27
CA THR A 949 -19.52 11.52 -21.73
C THR A 949 -19.60 12.77 -20.85
N HIS A 950 -20.51 13.68 -21.18
CA HIS A 950 -20.87 14.89 -20.43
C HIS A 950 -21.85 14.65 -19.25
N ARG A 951 -22.44 13.44 -19.13
CA ARG A 951 -23.26 13.00 -17.98
C ARG A 951 -22.49 12.09 -17.02
N LEU A 952 -21.45 11.39 -17.49
CA LEU A 952 -20.54 10.55 -16.70
C LEU A 952 -19.46 11.39 -15.99
N LEU A 953 -18.87 12.36 -16.70
CA LEU A 953 -18.30 13.56 -16.08
C LEU A 953 -19.42 14.27 -15.31
#